data_AF-A0AA35W813-F1
#
_entry.id   AF-A0AA35W813-F1
#
_cell.length_a   1.000
_cell.length_b   1.000
_cell.length_c   1.000
_cell.angle_alpha   90.00
_cell.angle_beta   90.00
_cell.angle_gamma   90.00
#
_symmetry.space_group_name_H-M   'P 1'
#
loop_
_entity.id
_entity.type
_entity.pdbx_description
1 polymer ?
#
loop_
_entity_poly.entity_id
_entity_poly.type
_entity_poly.pdbx_seq_one_letter_code
_entity_poly.pdbx_strand_id
1 'polypeptide(L)'
;MFPLPTSCIYIHTTKSCTLHLPAGTYKTTIIQISVSHADTKETVAEHLTGEHNAQFDHEAFLGKSESDKFDKLTPQEAKRRLGLIVDRIDTDKDGFVTEKELEAWVGHVGKRYIIDSVMRLAPHYDADGDDYITFDEYRKRAIREEIKDENAIYDTRYKISYKDMIKRKRKLFEAADLDGDKKLTKDELADFLHPEEAPHLKEMYVKNRMEDMDRNKDMFLTLSEYIEAEEVVVDVDEDLQEEFFRKVDAQLLSIDKFFSKEEVDLQFALSELEEQVMQVGMLSYRRAGKQRRVLKRALSETYLNLILLQNFQQLNHTGFRKILKKHDKLAQSSRGKAKFVQGVCRAHFWTSKKVTKMIEQAEKSMIQLEDGNRSKAMNRLRVPPLGTEHRRSHWTSYFAGLFSGLLILSIVVVCIAFSQWPTRSYADPHLEPSLRAMRAGLVLSIWFYGFAVNTFGWRRAGVNNVLIFEFNPRDYLNFVELFAVAGMISVIWITGLYLIAFAPWLHIPVYVGPLAMYGVLLSLLFLPLPVVRPRSRIWLLKRLGRIACAPFFPVTFADFWIADQLTSLSLAMLDTEYFFCYLFYGQIAPEGSTFSCGTGTYGLRVVVAVLPAWWRFAQCMRRYYDTKEANPHLINAGKYSTSFFVVVFSAVASTVIDGSLPFLEQSLLYLAIFCLWVLSAVVSTSYTFSWDILMDWSLFPNIPQRCCRKKALTMREERIYTYKFYYVLALVEDFLFRILWIFNLSVGNHVLKLVSNDIIATVAGVLE
;
A
#
# COMPACT_ATOMS: atom_id res chain seq x y z
N MET A 1 -43.59 6.25 10.64
CA MET A 1 -42.45 7.04 10.17
C MET A 1 -41.71 6.18 9.15
N PHE A 2 -41.95 6.43 7.86
CA PHE A 2 -41.42 5.63 6.75
C PHE A 2 -39.89 5.77 6.63
N PRO A 3 -39.13 4.70 6.31
CA PRO A 3 -37.73 4.82 5.96
C PRO A 3 -37.58 5.28 4.49
N LEU A 4 -36.70 6.24 4.27
CA LEU A 4 -36.24 6.70 2.96
C LEU A 4 -35.49 5.58 2.22
N PRO A 5 -35.75 5.31 0.93
CA PRO A 5 -34.95 4.37 0.15
C PRO A 5 -33.69 5.04 -0.42
N THR A 6 -32.54 4.43 -0.14
CA THR A 6 -31.26 4.63 -0.82
C THR A 6 -31.33 4.08 -2.25
N SER A 7 -30.96 4.91 -3.23
CA SER A 7 -30.99 4.61 -4.66
C SER A 7 -29.88 3.62 -5.07
N CYS A 8 -30.25 2.42 -5.51
CA CYS A 8 -29.43 1.53 -6.34
C CYS A 8 -30.18 1.31 -7.67
N ILE A 9 -29.49 1.41 -8.81
CA ILE A 9 -30.05 1.16 -10.14
C ILE A 9 -29.94 -0.35 -10.40
N TYR A 10 -31.06 -1.03 -10.64
CA TYR A 10 -31.17 -2.44 -11.04
C TYR A 10 -31.96 -2.52 -12.34
N ILE A 11 -31.51 -3.34 -13.30
CA ILE A 11 -32.18 -3.61 -14.59
C ILE A 11 -32.74 -5.03 -14.57
N HIS A 12 -34.03 -5.20 -14.83
CA HIS A 12 -34.73 -6.50 -14.94
C HIS A 12 -35.38 -6.66 -16.32
N THR A 13 -35.44 -7.89 -16.82
CA THR A 13 -35.96 -8.28 -18.15
C THR A 13 -37.41 -8.76 -18.09
N THR A 14 -38.34 -8.11 -18.83
CA THR A 14 -39.62 -8.70 -19.28
C THR A 14 -40.19 -7.98 -20.50
N LYS A 15 -40.91 -8.72 -21.36
CA LYS A 15 -41.42 -8.34 -22.70
C LYS A 15 -42.48 -7.23 -22.69
N SER A 16 -42.33 -6.32 -23.67
CA SER A 16 -43.30 -5.37 -24.26
C SER A 16 -43.76 -4.19 -23.40
N CYS A 17 -43.34 -2.97 -23.78
CA CYS A 17 -44.19 -1.75 -23.85
C CYS A 17 -43.39 -0.55 -24.38
N THR A 18 -44.01 0.21 -25.27
CA THR A 18 -43.62 1.55 -25.77
C THR A 18 -43.65 2.58 -24.64
N LEU A 19 -42.69 3.52 -24.53
CA LEU A 19 -42.81 4.63 -23.56
C LEU A 19 -42.04 5.93 -23.92
N HIS A 20 -42.67 7.06 -23.59
CA HIS A 20 -42.18 8.45 -23.65
C HIS A 20 -41.57 8.92 -22.30
N LEU A 21 -40.46 9.70 -22.30
CA LEU A 21 -39.75 10.21 -21.10
C LEU A 21 -39.46 11.74 -21.01
N PRO A 22 -40.08 12.51 -20.09
CA PRO A 22 -39.96 13.98 -20.04
C PRO A 22 -38.68 14.54 -19.41
N ALA A 23 -38.13 15.58 -20.02
CA ALA A 23 -37.07 16.42 -19.45
C ALA A 23 -37.54 17.11 -18.16
N GLY A 24 -36.85 16.81 -17.05
CA GLY A 24 -36.93 17.61 -15.83
C GLY A 24 -37.19 16.86 -14.53
N THR A 25 -37.48 15.56 -14.56
CA THR A 25 -37.62 14.77 -13.32
C THR A 25 -36.86 13.45 -13.42
N TYR A 26 -35.75 13.35 -12.67
CA TYR A 26 -34.93 12.15 -12.58
C TYR A 26 -35.69 11.03 -11.84
N LYS A 27 -36.52 10.27 -12.56
CA LYS A 27 -36.83 8.88 -12.23
C LYS A 27 -36.15 7.98 -13.26
N THR A 28 -35.32 7.09 -12.74
CA THR A 28 -34.56 6.08 -13.48
C THR A 28 -35.48 5.35 -14.45
N THR A 29 -35.24 5.51 -15.75
CA THR A 29 -35.84 4.66 -16.78
C THR A 29 -34.72 3.93 -17.51
N ILE A 30 -34.92 2.64 -17.67
CA ILE A 30 -33.97 1.68 -18.20
C ILE A 30 -34.17 1.62 -19.70
N ILE A 31 -33.11 1.81 -20.47
CA ILE A 31 -33.12 1.71 -21.93
C ILE A 31 -32.41 0.40 -22.29
N GLN A 32 -33.06 -0.48 -23.07
CA GLN A 32 -32.39 -1.59 -23.74
C GLN A 32 -32.13 -1.19 -25.19
N ILE A 33 -30.88 -1.28 -25.64
CA ILE A 33 -30.50 -1.06 -27.04
C ILE A 33 -29.90 -2.37 -27.55
N SER A 34 -30.39 -2.87 -28.69
CA SER A 34 -29.71 -3.92 -29.44
C SER A 34 -29.05 -3.30 -30.67
N VAL A 35 -27.72 -3.11 -30.61
CA VAL A 35 -26.93 -2.69 -31.78
C VAL A 35 -26.12 -3.89 -32.25
N SER A 36 -26.38 -4.35 -33.48
CA SER A 36 -25.60 -5.42 -34.10
C SER A 36 -24.27 -4.86 -34.62
N HIS A 37 -23.22 -4.98 -33.83
CA HIS A 37 -21.85 -5.07 -34.32
C HIS A 37 -21.32 -6.47 -33.99
N ALA A 38 -20.41 -6.98 -34.81
CA ALA A 38 -19.88 -8.34 -34.72
C ALA A 38 -19.51 -8.69 -33.27
N ASP A 39 -20.39 -9.47 -32.64
CA ASP A 39 -20.30 -9.83 -31.24
C ASP A 39 -19.07 -10.68 -30.99
N THR A 40 -18.41 -10.44 -29.86
CA THR A 40 -17.35 -11.33 -29.37
C THR A 40 -17.95 -12.40 -28.46
N LYS A 41 -17.27 -13.53 -28.27
CA LYS A 41 -17.72 -14.67 -27.44
C LYS A 41 -18.22 -14.29 -26.03
N GLU A 42 -17.71 -13.20 -25.45
CA GLU A 42 -18.20 -12.68 -24.16
C GLU A 42 -19.58 -12.00 -24.28
N THR A 43 -19.86 -11.25 -25.35
CA THR A 43 -21.17 -10.59 -25.54
C THR A 43 -22.29 -11.57 -25.93
N VAL A 44 -22.02 -12.58 -26.77
CA VAL A 44 -23.05 -13.58 -27.15
C VAL A 44 -23.41 -14.53 -26.00
N ALA A 45 -22.44 -14.97 -25.20
CA ALA A 45 -22.69 -15.84 -24.05
C ALA A 45 -23.41 -15.12 -22.89
N GLU A 46 -23.12 -13.82 -22.69
CA GLU A 46 -23.80 -12.96 -21.70
C GLU A 46 -25.24 -12.62 -22.14
N HIS A 47 -25.48 -12.39 -23.44
CA HIS A 47 -26.82 -12.18 -23.98
C HIS A 47 -27.72 -13.43 -23.92
N LEU A 48 -27.15 -14.64 -24.07
CA LEU A 48 -27.90 -15.90 -23.92
C LEU A 48 -28.24 -16.24 -22.45
N THR A 49 -27.52 -15.67 -21.49
CA THR A 49 -27.75 -15.88 -20.04
C THR A 49 -28.56 -14.76 -19.38
N GLY A 50 -28.79 -13.64 -20.09
CA GLY A 50 -29.54 -12.49 -19.62
C GLY A 50 -28.77 -11.59 -18.65
N GLU A 51 -27.44 -11.72 -18.56
CA GLU A 51 -26.60 -10.81 -17.76
C GLU A 51 -26.19 -9.60 -18.60
N HIS A 52 -26.44 -8.40 -18.08
CA HIS A 52 -26.26 -7.11 -18.75
C HIS A 52 -24.83 -6.59 -18.59
N ASN A 53 -24.13 -6.29 -19.69
CA ASN A 53 -22.77 -5.76 -19.67
C ASN A 53 -22.74 -4.23 -19.66
N ALA A 54 -22.76 -3.64 -18.46
CA ALA A 54 -22.81 -2.18 -18.29
C ALA A 54 -21.59 -1.45 -18.89
N GLN A 55 -20.45 -2.12 -19.04
CA GLN A 55 -19.26 -1.51 -19.64
C GLN A 55 -19.44 -1.35 -21.15
N PHE A 56 -20.02 -2.36 -21.81
CA PHE A 56 -20.31 -2.30 -23.24
C PHE A 56 -21.25 -1.14 -23.57
N ASP A 57 -22.33 -0.96 -22.79
CA ASP A 57 -23.28 0.14 -23.02
C ASP A 57 -22.64 1.51 -22.81
N HIS A 58 -21.76 1.63 -21.81
CA HIS A 58 -20.98 2.85 -21.58
C HIS A 58 -20.05 3.16 -22.77
N GLU A 59 -19.37 2.15 -23.30
CA GLU A 59 -18.48 2.31 -24.46
C GLU A 59 -19.25 2.63 -25.75
N ALA A 60 -20.39 1.99 -25.98
CA ALA A 60 -21.24 2.25 -27.14
C ALA A 60 -21.86 3.65 -27.10
N PHE A 61 -22.22 4.14 -25.91
CA PHE A 61 -22.86 5.45 -25.74
C PHE A 61 -21.87 6.62 -25.73
N LEU A 62 -20.68 6.45 -25.12
CA LEU A 62 -19.70 7.52 -24.93
C LEU A 62 -18.49 7.43 -25.87
N GLY A 63 -18.21 6.25 -26.42
CA GLY A 63 -16.95 5.92 -27.05
C GLY A 63 -15.88 5.49 -26.03
N LYS A 64 -14.99 4.60 -26.47
CA LYS A 64 -13.97 3.95 -25.61
C LYS A 64 -13.12 4.93 -24.80
N SER A 65 -12.60 5.98 -25.42
CA SER A 65 -11.70 6.95 -24.78
C SER A 65 -12.39 7.86 -23.75
N GLU A 66 -13.68 8.16 -23.91
CA GLU A 66 -14.47 8.96 -22.97
C GLU A 66 -15.03 8.09 -21.85
N SER A 67 -15.42 6.84 -22.12
CA SER A 67 -15.88 5.89 -21.08
C SER A 67 -14.88 5.75 -19.93
N ASP A 68 -13.58 5.56 -20.23
CA ASP A 68 -12.47 5.48 -19.27
C ASP A 68 -12.31 6.74 -18.39
N LYS A 69 -12.73 7.91 -18.91
CA LYS A 69 -12.70 9.17 -18.17
C LYS A 69 -13.89 9.26 -17.24
N PHE A 70 -15.06 8.78 -17.65
CA PHE A 70 -16.29 8.78 -16.85
C PHE A 70 -16.20 7.83 -15.64
N ASP A 71 -15.52 6.69 -15.75
CA ASP A 71 -15.31 5.75 -14.63
C ASP A 71 -14.49 6.35 -13.47
N LYS A 72 -13.76 7.43 -13.74
CA LYS A 72 -12.93 8.15 -12.75
C LYS A 72 -13.66 9.35 -12.14
N LEU A 73 -14.86 9.70 -12.62
CA LEU A 73 -15.62 10.85 -12.12
C LEU A 73 -16.44 10.49 -10.88
N THR A 74 -16.73 11.51 -10.07
CA THR A 74 -17.72 11.37 -9.00
C THR A 74 -19.11 11.18 -9.61
N PRO A 75 -20.04 10.47 -8.94
CA PRO A 75 -21.39 10.24 -9.46
C PRO A 75 -22.14 11.54 -9.83
N GLN A 76 -21.86 12.64 -9.13
CA GLN A 76 -22.46 13.95 -9.38
C GLN A 76 -21.94 14.59 -10.69
N GLU A 77 -20.62 14.53 -10.92
CA GLU A 77 -20.02 15.10 -12.13
C GLU A 77 -20.31 14.23 -13.36
N ALA A 78 -20.32 12.90 -13.22
CA ALA A 78 -20.74 11.99 -14.27
C ALA A 78 -22.19 12.27 -14.71
N LYS A 79 -23.11 12.43 -13.76
CA LYS A 79 -24.52 12.77 -14.05
C LYS A 79 -24.67 14.13 -14.74
N ARG A 80 -23.90 15.14 -14.32
CA ARG A 80 -23.91 16.47 -14.96
C ARG A 80 -23.46 16.40 -16.41
N ARG A 81 -22.35 15.69 -16.68
CA ARG A 81 -21.80 15.57 -18.04
C ARG A 81 -22.66 14.70 -18.96
N LEU A 82 -23.27 13.63 -18.42
CA LEU A 82 -24.25 12.84 -19.16
C LEU A 82 -25.47 13.69 -19.56
N GLY A 83 -25.94 14.59 -18.68
CA GLY A 83 -27.01 15.53 -19.02
C GLY A 83 -26.69 16.38 -20.28
N LEU A 84 -25.47 16.91 -20.38
CA LEU A 84 -25.01 17.67 -21.54
C LEU A 84 -24.87 16.83 -22.83
N ILE A 85 -24.81 15.51 -22.71
CA ILE A 85 -24.80 14.59 -23.85
C ILE A 85 -26.24 14.32 -24.30
N VAL A 86 -27.15 14.07 -23.35
CA VAL A 86 -28.58 13.88 -23.63
C VAL A 86 -29.17 15.09 -24.36
N ASP A 87 -28.83 16.32 -23.95
CA ASP A 87 -29.25 17.55 -24.63
C ASP A 87 -28.73 17.68 -26.09
N ARG A 88 -27.70 16.91 -26.46
CA ARG A 88 -27.17 16.85 -27.83
C ARG A 88 -27.79 15.73 -28.67
N ILE A 89 -28.37 14.73 -28.01
CA ILE A 89 -29.04 13.61 -28.66
C ILE A 89 -30.48 13.99 -29.01
N ASP A 90 -31.14 14.74 -28.12
CA ASP A 90 -32.46 15.33 -28.34
C ASP A 90 -32.36 16.41 -29.44
N THR A 91 -32.59 15.99 -30.68
CA THR A 91 -32.44 16.82 -31.87
C THR A 91 -33.65 17.71 -32.12
N ASP A 92 -34.84 17.25 -31.73
CA ASP A 92 -36.09 18.02 -31.88
C ASP A 92 -36.37 18.94 -30.68
N LYS A 93 -35.55 18.83 -29.61
CA LYS A 93 -35.57 19.63 -28.39
C LYS A 93 -36.89 19.52 -27.64
N ASP A 94 -37.59 18.41 -27.78
CA ASP A 94 -38.85 18.18 -27.08
C ASP A 94 -38.62 17.82 -25.60
N GLY A 95 -37.37 17.58 -25.20
CA GLY A 95 -36.95 17.18 -23.87
C GLY A 95 -36.89 15.67 -23.67
N PHE A 96 -37.04 14.89 -24.73
CA PHE A 96 -37.08 13.45 -24.74
C PHE A 96 -35.96 12.95 -25.67
N VAL A 97 -35.49 11.72 -25.44
CA VAL A 97 -34.62 11.04 -26.42
C VAL A 97 -35.38 9.85 -26.94
N THR A 98 -35.71 9.90 -28.23
CA THR A 98 -36.39 8.82 -28.92
C THR A 98 -35.40 7.72 -29.35
N GLU A 99 -35.92 6.52 -29.64
CA GLU A 99 -35.11 5.40 -30.14
C GLU A 99 -34.33 5.77 -31.41
N LYS A 100 -34.96 6.55 -32.31
CA LYS A 100 -34.34 7.00 -33.56
C LYS A 100 -33.20 7.99 -33.33
N GLU A 101 -33.36 8.90 -32.37
CA GLU A 101 -32.31 9.87 -32.01
C GLU A 101 -31.13 9.19 -31.32
N LEU A 102 -31.43 8.20 -30.47
CA LEU A 102 -30.42 7.39 -29.81
C LEU A 102 -29.66 6.51 -30.80
N GLU A 103 -30.36 5.87 -31.75
CA GLU A 103 -29.74 5.10 -32.84
C GLU A 103 -28.84 5.98 -33.71
N ALA A 104 -29.30 7.19 -34.05
CA ALA A 104 -28.50 8.16 -34.79
C ALA A 104 -27.25 8.61 -34.00
N TRP A 105 -27.37 8.81 -32.68
CA TRP A 105 -26.25 9.14 -31.81
C TRP A 105 -25.22 8.01 -31.73
N VAL A 106 -25.66 6.77 -31.48
CA VAL A 106 -24.76 5.61 -31.39
C VAL A 106 -24.06 5.38 -32.74
N GLY A 107 -24.77 5.53 -33.86
CA GLY A 107 -24.17 5.50 -35.19
C GLY A 107 -23.14 6.62 -35.42
N HIS A 108 -23.40 7.83 -34.92
CA HIS A 108 -22.45 8.94 -34.96
C HIS A 108 -21.18 8.66 -34.15
N VAL A 109 -21.32 8.14 -32.92
CA VAL A 109 -20.20 7.78 -32.04
C VAL A 109 -19.36 6.66 -32.65
N GLY A 110 -20.00 5.63 -33.22
CA GLY A 110 -19.33 4.53 -33.92
C GLY A 110 -18.51 5.00 -35.13
N LYS A 111 -19.10 5.81 -36.01
CA LYS A 111 -18.40 6.39 -37.18
C LYS A 111 -17.22 7.26 -36.77
N ARG A 112 -17.35 8.06 -35.72
CA ARG A 112 -16.27 8.91 -35.21
C ARG A 112 -15.07 8.08 -34.74
N TYR A 113 -15.33 6.95 -34.08
CA TYR A 113 -14.27 6.05 -33.62
C TYR A 113 -13.46 5.48 -34.79
N ILE A 114 -14.14 5.10 -35.88
CA ILE A 114 -13.50 4.59 -37.10
C ILE A 114 -12.61 5.67 -37.72
N ILE A 115 -13.13 6.87 -37.91
CA ILE A 115 -12.37 8.00 -38.48
C ILE A 115 -11.15 8.35 -37.61
N ASP A 116 -11.33 8.46 -36.28
CA ASP A 116 -10.23 8.74 -35.35
C ASP A 116 -9.17 7.63 -35.35
N SER A 117 -9.56 6.37 -35.57
CA SER A 117 -8.64 5.24 -35.72
C SER A 117 -7.81 5.35 -36.99
N VAL A 118 -8.47 5.64 -38.12
CA VAL A 118 -7.83 5.77 -39.43
C VAL A 118 -6.88 6.97 -39.44
N MET A 119 -7.26 8.11 -38.87
CA MET A 119 -6.41 9.31 -38.76
C MET A 119 -5.12 9.05 -37.96
N ARG A 120 -5.15 8.13 -36.98
CA ARG A 120 -3.95 7.73 -36.22
C ARG A 120 -3.09 6.72 -36.98
N LEU A 121 -3.70 5.83 -37.76
CA LEU A 121 -3.02 4.72 -38.42
C LEU A 121 -2.49 5.10 -39.81
N ALA A 122 -3.13 6.03 -40.52
CA ALA A 122 -2.75 6.43 -41.87
C ALA A 122 -1.25 6.84 -41.97
N PRO A 123 -0.69 7.67 -41.06
CA PRO A 123 0.74 8.04 -41.11
C PRO A 123 1.72 6.87 -40.88
N HIS A 124 1.26 5.73 -40.36
CA HIS A 124 2.09 4.54 -40.20
C HIS A 124 2.20 3.74 -41.50
N TYR A 125 1.18 3.82 -42.35
CA TYR A 125 1.13 3.11 -43.63
C TYR A 125 1.74 3.91 -44.77
N ASP A 126 1.48 5.22 -44.81
CA ASP A 126 2.08 6.16 -45.76
C ASP A 126 3.59 6.30 -45.49
N ALA A 127 4.42 5.65 -46.33
CA ALA A 127 5.86 5.55 -46.09
C ALA A 127 6.64 6.65 -46.81
N ASP A 128 6.12 7.17 -47.92
CA ASP A 128 6.74 8.23 -48.72
C ASP A 128 6.17 9.63 -48.43
N GLY A 129 5.09 9.72 -47.65
CA GLY A 129 4.50 10.95 -47.13
C GLY A 129 3.63 11.67 -48.16
N ASP A 130 3.08 10.95 -49.13
CA ASP A 130 2.30 11.54 -50.23
C ASP A 130 0.80 11.73 -49.91
N ASP A 131 0.38 11.43 -48.67
CA ASP A 131 -1.00 11.44 -48.14
C ASP A 131 -1.92 10.35 -48.71
N TYR A 132 -1.40 9.42 -49.52
CA TYR A 132 -2.10 8.25 -50.02
C TYR A 132 -1.43 6.96 -49.52
N ILE A 133 -2.14 5.84 -49.63
CA ILE A 133 -1.62 4.53 -49.20
C ILE A 133 -1.72 3.55 -50.35
N THR A 134 -0.59 3.06 -50.85
CA THR A 134 -0.56 1.96 -51.82
C THR A 134 -0.64 0.59 -51.12
N PHE A 135 -1.09 -0.44 -51.85
CA PHE A 135 -1.18 -1.79 -51.29
C PHE A 135 0.19 -2.35 -50.83
N ASP A 136 1.26 -1.98 -51.53
CA ASP A 136 2.61 -2.44 -51.19
C ASP A 136 3.13 -1.80 -49.89
N GLU A 137 2.80 -0.53 -49.63
CA GLU A 137 3.11 0.16 -48.39
C GLU A 137 2.32 -0.40 -47.21
N TYR A 138 1.00 -0.57 -47.39
CA TYR A 138 0.17 -1.26 -46.41
C TYR A 138 0.73 -2.66 -46.12
N ARG A 139 1.06 -3.45 -47.14
CA ARG A 139 1.59 -4.82 -46.98
C ARG A 139 2.90 -4.83 -46.17
N LYS A 140 3.86 -3.97 -46.49
CA LYS A 140 5.17 -3.91 -45.80
C LYS A 140 5.05 -3.53 -44.33
N ARG A 141 4.07 -2.68 -43.98
CA ARG A 141 3.89 -2.14 -42.63
C ARG A 141 2.92 -2.95 -41.78
N ALA A 142 1.88 -3.50 -42.38
CA ALA A 142 0.86 -4.31 -41.70
C ALA A 142 1.28 -5.77 -41.51
N ILE A 143 2.23 -6.26 -42.32
CA ILE A 143 2.58 -7.68 -42.37
C ILE A 143 4.09 -7.87 -42.14
N ARG A 144 4.47 -8.73 -41.17
CA ARG A 144 5.87 -8.98 -40.80
C ARG A 144 6.66 -9.63 -41.94
N GLU A 145 7.85 -9.08 -42.28
CA GLU A 145 8.75 -9.60 -43.32
C GLU A 145 9.35 -11.00 -43.03
N GLU A 146 9.20 -11.55 -41.82
CA GLU A 146 9.83 -12.81 -41.40
C GLU A 146 9.16 -14.09 -41.94
N ILE A 147 8.02 -13.99 -42.64
CA ILE A 147 7.31 -15.15 -43.19
C ILE A 147 7.92 -15.53 -44.55
N LYS A 148 8.85 -16.48 -44.55
CA LYS A 148 9.51 -17.00 -45.77
C LYS A 148 8.70 -18.06 -46.54
N ASP A 149 7.69 -18.67 -45.90
CA ASP A 149 6.83 -19.70 -46.50
C ASP A 149 5.44 -19.13 -46.80
N GLU A 150 5.12 -18.98 -48.10
CA GLU A 150 3.83 -18.46 -48.55
C GLU A 150 2.64 -19.38 -48.22
N ASN A 151 2.90 -20.66 -47.94
CA ASN A 151 1.87 -21.63 -47.54
C ASN A 151 1.71 -21.72 -46.01
N ALA A 152 2.48 -20.94 -45.23
CA ALA A 152 2.32 -20.88 -43.79
C ALA A 152 0.90 -20.47 -43.41
N ILE A 153 0.35 -21.13 -42.38
CA ILE A 153 -0.98 -20.83 -41.86
C ILE A 153 -0.92 -19.50 -41.12
N TYR A 154 -1.65 -18.50 -41.62
CA TYR A 154 -1.72 -17.16 -41.04
C TYR A 154 -2.71 -17.12 -39.85
N ASP A 155 -3.88 -17.74 -40.00
CA ASP A 155 -4.85 -17.89 -38.92
C ASP A 155 -5.20 -19.38 -38.75
N THR A 156 -4.80 -19.96 -37.62
CA THR A 156 -5.04 -21.36 -37.27
C THR A 156 -6.51 -21.67 -37.02
N ARG A 157 -7.34 -20.67 -36.68
CA ARG A 157 -8.79 -20.82 -36.47
C ARG A 157 -9.54 -21.11 -37.78
N TYR A 158 -9.14 -20.43 -38.85
CA TYR A 158 -9.76 -20.51 -40.18
C TYR A 158 -8.96 -21.32 -41.21
N LYS A 159 -7.77 -21.82 -40.82
CA LYS A 159 -6.82 -22.51 -41.71
C LYS A 159 -6.49 -21.71 -42.98
N ILE A 160 -6.45 -20.39 -42.87
CA ILE A 160 -6.16 -19.49 -43.99
C ILE A 160 -4.64 -19.43 -44.17
N SER A 161 -4.16 -19.77 -45.36
CA SER A 161 -2.76 -19.59 -45.72
C SER A 161 -2.43 -18.10 -45.87
N TYR A 162 -1.17 -17.76 -45.65
CA TYR A 162 -0.67 -16.40 -45.84
C TYR A 162 -0.97 -15.87 -47.26
N LYS A 163 -0.79 -16.72 -48.27
CA LYS A 163 -1.12 -16.44 -49.67
C LYS A 163 -2.59 -16.09 -49.89
N ASP A 164 -3.51 -16.84 -49.28
CA ASP A 164 -4.96 -16.62 -49.44
C ASP A 164 -5.41 -15.34 -48.74
N MET A 165 -4.86 -15.03 -47.57
CA MET A 165 -5.11 -13.77 -46.88
C MET A 165 -4.67 -12.57 -47.74
N ILE A 166 -3.45 -12.58 -48.28
CA ILE A 166 -2.96 -11.48 -49.14
C ILE A 166 -3.85 -11.32 -50.37
N LYS A 167 -4.25 -12.43 -50.99
CA LYS A 167 -5.14 -12.41 -52.16
C LYS A 167 -6.50 -11.77 -51.83
N ARG A 168 -7.10 -12.11 -50.69
CA ARG A 168 -8.38 -11.54 -50.24
C ARG A 168 -8.22 -10.05 -49.89
N LYS A 169 -7.16 -9.67 -49.18
CA LYS A 169 -6.88 -8.27 -48.84
C LYS A 169 -6.59 -7.41 -50.07
N ARG A 170 -5.90 -7.94 -51.08
CA ARG A 170 -5.68 -7.24 -52.35
C ARG A 170 -7.00 -6.95 -53.07
N LYS A 171 -7.90 -7.94 -53.14
CA LYS A 171 -9.23 -7.73 -53.73
C LYS A 171 -10.08 -6.71 -52.98
N LEU A 172 -10.00 -6.71 -51.64
CA LEU A 172 -10.68 -5.70 -50.81
C LEU A 172 -10.10 -4.30 -51.05
N PHE A 173 -8.78 -4.19 -51.21
CA PHE A 173 -8.11 -2.93 -51.50
C PHE A 173 -8.53 -2.38 -52.87
N GLU A 174 -8.51 -3.23 -53.91
CA GLU A 174 -8.95 -2.87 -55.27
C GLU A 174 -10.44 -2.50 -55.33
N ALA A 175 -11.26 -3.01 -54.42
CA ALA A 175 -12.68 -2.68 -54.34
C ALA A 175 -12.97 -1.41 -53.51
N ALA A 176 -12.06 -1.06 -52.60
CA ALA A 176 -12.13 0.16 -51.79
C ALA A 176 -11.63 1.39 -52.56
N ASP A 177 -10.72 1.17 -53.52
CA ASP A 177 -10.25 2.16 -54.50
C ASP A 177 -11.36 2.49 -55.50
N LEU A 178 -12.09 3.59 -55.24
CA LEU A 178 -13.29 3.93 -56.02
C LEU A 178 -12.95 4.63 -57.34
N ASP A 179 -11.81 5.33 -57.39
CA ASP A 179 -11.37 6.06 -58.59
C ASP A 179 -10.38 5.25 -59.46
N GLY A 180 -9.88 4.12 -58.95
CA GLY A 180 -9.06 3.15 -59.66
C GLY A 180 -7.61 3.59 -59.85
N ASP A 181 -7.14 4.55 -59.05
CA ASP A 181 -5.79 5.12 -59.17
C ASP A 181 -4.69 4.27 -58.47
N LYS A 182 -5.09 3.15 -57.87
CA LYS A 182 -4.27 2.13 -57.17
C LYS A 182 -3.70 2.59 -55.84
N LYS A 183 -4.23 3.67 -55.27
CA LYS A 183 -3.87 4.16 -53.95
C LYS A 183 -5.14 4.55 -53.21
N LEU A 184 -5.12 4.50 -51.88
CA LEU A 184 -6.29 4.85 -51.09
C LEU A 184 -6.11 6.22 -50.45
N THR A 185 -7.14 7.05 -50.58
CA THR A 185 -7.34 8.21 -49.71
C THR A 185 -7.64 7.76 -48.27
N LYS A 186 -7.64 8.70 -47.31
CA LYS A 186 -7.99 8.40 -45.91
C LYS A 186 -9.42 7.85 -45.75
N ASP A 187 -10.35 8.28 -46.61
CA ASP A 187 -11.74 7.81 -46.58
C ASP A 187 -11.85 6.38 -47.16
N GLU A 188 -11.20 6.11 -48.29
CA GLU A 188 -11.16 4.75 -48.86
C GLU A 188 -10.36 3.78 -47.99
N LEU A 189 -9.33 4.27 -47.30
CA LEU A 189 -8.61 3.50 -46.28
C LEU A 189 -9.53 3.15 -45.10
N ALA A 190 -10.45 4.04 -44.72
CA ALA A 190 -11.44 3.74 -43.68
C ALA A 190 -12.36 2.60 -44.11
N ASP A 191 -12.85 2.64 -45.35
CA ASP A 191 -13.69 1.58 -45.93
C ASP A 191 -12.91 0.26 -46.07
N PHE A 192 -11.63 0.30 -46.45
CA PHE A 192 -10.77 -0.88 -46.51
C PHE A 192 -10.49 -1.53 -45.15
N LEU A 193 -10.31 -0.73 -44.09
CA LEU A 193 -10.04 -1.21 -42.73
C LEU A 193 -11.32 -1.65 -42.01
N HIS A 194 -12.46 -1.05 -42.34
CA HIS A 194 -13.78 -1.32 -41.76
C HIS A 194 -14.83 -1.66 -42.83
N PRO A 195 -14.61 -2.72 -43.63
CA PRO A 195 -15.49 -3.06 -44.75
C PRO A 195 -16.90 -3.49 -44.31
N GLU A 196 -17.11 -3.82 -43.04
CA GLU A 196 -18.41 -4.10 -42.44
C GLU A 196 -19.36 -2.88 -42.42
N GLU A 197 -18.79 -1.67 -42.37
CA GLU A 197 -19.51 -0.39 -42.36
C GLU A 197 -19.64 0.24 -43.75
N ALA A 198 -18.81 -0.18 -44.71
CA ALA A 198 -18.79 0.33 -46.08
C ALA A 198 -19.83 -0.42 -46.95
N PRO A 199 -20.92 0.24 -47.42
CA PRO A 199 -22.00 -0.45 -48.14
C PRO A 199 -21.55 -1.20 -49.39
N HIS A 200 -20.51 -0.71 -50.09
CA HIS A 200 -19.98 -1.30 -51.31
C HIS A 200 -19.03 -2.49 -51.07
N LEU A 201 -18.45 -2.63 -49.86
CA LEU A 201 -17.55 -3.74 -49.49
C LEU A 201 -18.22 -4.77 -48.58
N LYS A 202 -19.35 -4.40 -47.97
CA LYS A 202 -20.06 -5.22 -46.99
C LYS A 202 -20.39 -6.62 -47.51
N GLU A 203 -20.83 -6.74 -48.76
CA GLU A 203 -21.13 -8.04 -49.36
C GLU A 203 -19.88 -8.93 -49.48
N MET A 204 -18.74 -8.34 -49.90
CA MET A 204 -17.46 -9.06 -49.97
C MET A 204 -16.97 -9.49 -48.58
N TYR A 205 -17.12 -8.62 -47.57
CA TYR A 205 -16.79 -8.94 -46.19
C TYR A 205 -17.62 -10.11 -45.66
N VAL A 206 -18.95 -10.04 -45.81
CA VAL A 206 -19.87 -11.10 -45.38
C VAL A 206 -19.56 -12.41 -46.08
N LYS A 207 -19.30 -12.38 -47.39
CA LYS A 207 -18.95 -13.58 -48.16
C LYS A 207 -17.66 -14.24 -47.68
N ASN A 208 -16.59 -13.46 -47.47
CA ASN A 208 -15.34 -13.99 -46.92
C ASN A 208 -15.55 -14.58 -45.54
N ARG A 209 -16.37 -13.94 -44.70
CA ARG A 209 -16.66 -14.43 -43.34
C ARG A 209 -17.47 -15.72 -43.35
N MET A 210 -18.45 -15.84 -44.24
CA MET A 210 -19.22 -17.07 -44.46
C MET A 210 -18.30 -18.21 -44.89
N GLU A 211 -17.41 -17.99 -45.87
CA GLU A 211 -16.44 -19.02 -46.30
C GLU A 211 -15.52 -19.51 -45.17
N ASP A 212 -15.21 -18.64 -44.20
CA ASP A 212 -14.33 -18.95 -43.08
C ASP A 212 -15.03 -19.72 -41.95
N MET A 213 -16.32 -19.43 -41.72
CA MET A 213 -17.10 -20.01 -40.63
C MET A 213 -17.93 -21.24 -41.06
N ASP A 214 -18.42 -21.29 -42.30
CA ASP A 214 -19.26 -22.35 -42.84
C ASP A 214 -18.41 -23.59 -43.18
N ARG A 215 -18.19 -24.44 -42.17
CA ARG A 215 -17.36 -25.64 -42.29
C ARG A 215 -18.02 -26.74 -43.12
N ASN A 216 -19.34 -26.85 -43.03
CA ASN A 216 -20.10 -27.90 -43.70
C ASN A 216 -20.50 -27.53 -45.15
N LYS A 217 -20.30 -26.25 -45.52
CA LYS A 217 -20.57 -25.65 -46.85
C LYS A 217 -22.04 -25.68 -47.25
N ASP A 218 -22.95 -25.61 -46.28
CA ASP A 218 -24.39 -25.58 -46.52
C ASP A 218 -24.96 -24.16 -46.75
N MET A 219 -24.10 -23.14 -46.72
CA MET A 219 -24.41 -21.71 -46.82
C MET A 219 -25.20 -21.14 -45.64
N PHE A 220 -25.28 -21.87 -44.53
CA PHE A 220 -25.82 -21.42 -43.26
C PHE A 220 -24.74 -21.45 -42.17
N LEU A 221 -24.94 -20.66 -41.11
CA LEU A 221 -24.09 -20.70 -39.94
C LEU A 221 -24.90 -21.20 -38.76
N THR A 222 -24.59 -22.40 -38.28
CA THR A 222 -25.12 -22.90 -37.02
C THR A 222 -24.47 -22.19 -35.83
N LEU A 223 -25.16 -22.16 -34.69
CA LEU A 223 -24.61 -21.61 -33.45
C LEU A 223 -23.28 -22.30 -33.06
N SER A 224 -23.16 -23.60 -33.32
CA SER A 224 -21.93 -24.35 -33.07
C SER A 224 -20.79 -23.90 -33.97
N GLU A 225 -21.02 -23.73 -35.28
CA GLU A 225 -20.01 -23.22 -36.22
C GLU A 225 -19.55 -21.81 -35.87
N TYR A 226 -20.49 -20.95 -35.46
CA TYR A 226 -20.20 -19.59 -35.00
C TYR A 226 -19.33 -19.58 -33.72
N ILE A 227 -19.64 -20.43 -32.74
CA ILE A 227 -18.90 -20.52 -31.47
C ILE A 227 -17.52 -21.17 -31.69
N GLU A 228 -17.40 -22.20 -32.51
CA GLU A 228 -16.13 -22.90 -32.74
C GLU A 228 -15.10 -22.06 -33.49
N ALA A 229 -15.54 -21.12 -34.35
CA ALA A 229 -14.68 -20.21 -35.09
C ALA A 229 -13.89 -19.22 -34.22
N GLU A 230 -14.35 -18.96 -32.98
CA GLU A 230 -13.80 -17.91 -32.11
C GLU A 230 -12.91 -18.45 -30.97
N GLU A 231 -12.77 -19.78 -30.82
CA GLU A 231 -11.91 -20.38 -29.80
C GLU A 231 -10.43 -20.39 -30.22
N VAL A 232 -9.62 -19.53 -29.58
CA VAL A 232 -8.16 -19.61 -29.67
C VAL A 232 -7.72 -20.86 -28.93
N VAL A 233 -7.35 -21.90 -29.67
CA VAL A 233 -6.55 -23.01 -29.13
C VAL A 233 -5.15 -22.46 -28.92
N VAL A 234 -4.83 -22.04 -27.69
CA VAL A 234 -3.44 -21.97 -27.25
C VAL A 234 -3.05 -23.41 -26.98
N ASP A 235 -2.19 -23.97 -27.82
CA ASP A 235 -1.54 -25.24 -27.52
C ASP A 235 -0.61 -24.99 -26.34
N VAL A 236 -1.13 -25.11 -25.11
CA VAL A 236 -0.35 -24.91 -23.89
C VAL A 236 0.53 -26.13 -23.73
N ASP A 237 1.84 -25.90 -23.93
CA ASP A 237 2.92 -26.87 -23.69
C ASP A 237 2.62 -27.77 -22.47
N GLU A 238 2.64 -29.08 -22.69
CA GLU A 238 2.28 -30.09 -21.70
C GLU A 238 3.19 -30.01 -20.45
N ASP A 239 4.46 -29.63 -20.64
CA ASP A 239 5.42 -29.42 -19.57
C ASP A 239 5.02 -28.25 -18.65
N LEU A 240 4.43 -27.19 -19.23
CA LEU A 240 3.93 -26.05 -18.47
C LEU A 240 2.70 -26.42 -17.63
N GLN A 241 1.84 -27.31 -18.15
CA GLN A 241 0.67 -27.79 -17.41
C GLN A 241 1.10 -28.67 -16.23
N GLU A 242 2.05 -29.58 -16.45
CA GLU A 242 2.67 -30.40 -15.41
C GLU A 242 3.27 -29.53 -14.30
N GLU A 243 4.06 -28.51 -14.65
CA GLU A 243 4.66 -27.59 -13.68
C GLU A 243 3.61 -26.82 -12.88
N PHE A 244 2.55 -26.35 -13.55
CA PHE A 244 1.42 -25.68 -12.89
C PHE A 244 0.77 -26.57 -11.84
N PHE A 245 0.42 -27.82 -12.18
CA PHE A 245 -0.21 -28.74 -11.23
C PHE A 245 0.72 -29.14 -10.09
N ARG A 246 2.03 -29.26 -10.34
CA ARG A 246 3.03 -29.49 -9.28
C ARG A 246 3.05 -28.34 -8.27
N LYS A 247 2.96 -27.09 -8.73
CA LYS A 247 2.88 -25.91 -7.84
C LYS A 247 1.56 -25.90 -7.06
N VAL A 248 0.44 -26.22 -7.70
CA VAL A 248 -0.86 -26.34 -7.03
C VAL A 248 -0.80 -27.38 -5.90
N ASP A 249 -0.19 -28.54 -6.14
CA ASP A 249 -0.04 -29.59 -5.14
C ASP A 249 0.85 -29.20 -3.97
N ALA A 250 2.00 -28.58 -4.24
CA ALA A 250 2.87 -28.08 -3.19
C ALA A 250 2.17 -27.04 -2.30
N GLN A 251 1.38 -26.14 -2.90
CA GLN A 251 0.61 -25.15 -2.16
C GLN A 251 -0.53 -25.78 -1.36
N LEU A 252 -1.26 -26.74 -1.94
CA LEU A 252 -2.32 -27.47 -1.25
C LEU A 252 -1.77 -28.17 0.00
N LEU A 253 -0.63 -28.87 -0.13
CA LEU A 253 0.02 -29.56 0.99
C LEU A 253 0.50 -28.59 2.08
N SER A 254 1.06 -27.45 1.68
CA SER A 254 1.48 -26.40 2.61
C SER A 254 0.30 -25.85 3.43
N ILE A 255 -0.80 -25.52 2.73
CA ILE A 255 -2.04 -25.01 3.34
C ILE A 255 -2.66 -26.04 4.27
N ASP A 256 -2.72 -27.30 3.86
CA ASP A 256 -3.32 -28.39 4.64
C ASP A 256 -2.51 -28.67 5.92
N LYS A 257 -1.17 -28.65 5.82
CA LYS A 257 -0.27 -28.80 6.97
C LYS A 257 -0.37 -27.62 7.94
N PHE A 258 -0.41 -26.40 7.44
CA PHE A 258 -0.61 -25.21 8.26
C PHE A 258 -1.95 -25.27 8.99
N PHE A 259 -3.04 -25.54 8.26
CA PHE A 259 -4.38 -25.63 8.84
C PHE A 259 -4.47 -26.71 9.91
N SER A 260 -3.93 -27.90 9.64
CA SER A 260 -3.95 -29.02 10.59
C SER A 260 -3.20 -28.70 11.88
N LYS A 261 -2.05 -28.02 11.77
CA LYS A 261 -1.28 -27.59 12.93
C LYS A 261 -2.05 -26.56 13.76
N GLU A 262 -2.52 -25.49 13.14
CA GLU A 262 -3.26 -24.42 13.83
C GLU A 262 -4.58 -24.93 14.42
N GLU A 263 -5.26 -25.87 13.74
CA GLU A 263 -6.45 -26.53 14.25
C GLU A 263 -6.17 -27.27 15.57
N VAL A 264 -5.08 -28.05 15.63
CA VAL A 264 -4.69 -28.79 16.83
C VAL A 264 -4.26 -27.85 17.96
N ASP A 265 -3.47 -26.83 17.64
CA ASP A 265 -2.99 -25.84 18.63
C ASP A 265 -4.18 -25.08 19.26
N LEU A 266 -5.15 -24.65 18.44
CA LEU A 266 -6.37 -23.99 18.92
C LEU A 266 -7.29 -24.94 19.67
N GLN A 267 -7.37 -26.21 19.27
CA GLN A 267 -8.14 -27.22 19.98
C GLN A 267 -7.59 -27.45 21.40
N PHE A 268 -6.27 -27.55 21.53
CA PHE A 268 -5.61 -27.69 22.83
C PHE A 268 -5.84 -26.44 23.70
N ALA A 269 -5.60 -25.25 23.15
CA ALA A 269 -5.79 -23.99 23.87
C ALA A 269 -7.25 -23.79 24.32
N LEU A 270 -8.23 -24.14 23.48
CA LEU A 270 -9.64 -24.05 23.86
C LEU A 270 -9.98 -25.05 24.97
N SER A 271 -9.51 -26.29 24.87
CA SER A 271 -9.80 -27.33 25.87
C SER A 271 -9.25 -26.95 27.25
N GLU A 272 -8.04 -26.40 27.32
CA GLU A 272 -7.44 -25.90 28.55
C GLU A 272 -8.26 -24.74 29.14
N LEU A 273 -8.73 -23.82 28.30
CA LEU A 273 -9.58 -22.72 28.73
C LEU A 273 -10.93 -23.21 29.24
N GLU A 274 -11.55 -24.20 28.61
CA GLU A 274 -12.82 -24.80 29.05
C GLU A 274 -12.68 -25.41 30.45
N GLU A 275 -11.59 -26.14 30.71
CA GLU A 275 -11.32 -26.70 32.02
C GLU A 275 -11.20 -25.60 33.09
N GLN A 276 -10.43 -24.54 32.80
CA GLN A 276 -10.30 -23.41 33.71
C GLN A 276 -11.63 -22.66 33.93
N VAL A 277 -12.48 -22.56 32.90
CA VAL A 277 -13.82 -21.97 33.01
C VAL A 277 -14.71 -22.78 33.95
N MET A 278 -14.65 -24.12 33.89
CA MET A 278 -15.38 -24.97 34.83
C MET A 278 -14.88 -24.81 36.27
N GLN A 279 -13.56 -24.77 36.47
CA GLN A 279 -12.98 -24.63 37.81
C GLN A 279 -13.31 -23.28 38.49
N VAL A 280 -13.50 -22.21 37.70
CA VAL A 280 -13.84 -20.88 38.23
C VAL A 280 -15.18 -20.84 38.97
N GLY A 281 -16.11 -21.76 38.69
CA GLY A 281 -17.36 -21.90 39.45
C GLY A 281 -17.15 -22.31 40.91
N MET A 282 -16.00 -22.90 41.26
CA MET A 282 -15.69 -23.41 42.59
C MET A 282 -14.83 -22.45 43.45
N LEU A 283 -14.47 -21.27 42.93
CA LEU A 283 -13.56 -20.33 43.59
C LEU A 283 -14.30 -19.28 44.43
N SER A 284 -13.66 -18.80 45.51
CA SER A 284 -14.16 -17.66 46.31
C SER A 284 -14.45 -16.42 45.44
N TYR A 285 -15.52 -15.68 45.75
CA TYR A 285 -16.05 -14.57 44.93
C TYR A 285 -14.99 -13.56 44.44
N ARG A 286 -14.02 -13.15 45.31
CA ARG A 286 -12.93 -12.23 44.93
C ARG A 286 -11.91 -12.86 43.97
N ARG A 287 -11.49 -14.11 44.19
CA ARG A 287 -10.55 -14.83 43.30
C ARG A 287 -11.21 -15.16 41.97
N ALA A 288 -12.48 -15.57 42.00
CA ALA A 288 -13.30 -15.81 40.82
C ALA A 288 -13.41 -14.57 39.92
N GLY A 289 -13.56 -13.36 40.50
CA GLY A 289 -13.65 -12.12 39.73
C GLY A 289 -12.39 -11.78 38.91
N LYS A 290 -11.19 -11.94 39.49
CA LYS A 290 -9.92 -11.70 38.78
C LYS A 290 -9.68 -12.75 37.70
N GLN A 291 -9.91 -14.02 38.02
CA GLN A 291 -9.69 -15.14 37.10
C GLN A 291 -10.69 -15.13 35.94
N ARG A 292 -11.97 -14.81 36.20
CA ARG A 292 -12.97 -14.56 35.14
C ARG A 292 -12.53 -13.49 34.14
N ARG A 293 -11.92 -12.39 34.59
CA ARG A 293 -11.46 -11.33 33.67
C ARG A 293 -10.33 -11.82 32.75
N VAL A 294 -9.41 -12.62 33.27
CA VAL A 294 -8.32 -13.22 32.49
C VAL A 294 -8.86 -14.22 31.49
N LEU A 295 -9.72 -15.15 31.92
CA LEU A 295 -10.36 -16.14 31.04
C LEU A 295 -11.19 -15.50 29.94
N LYS A 296 -12.00 -14.47 30.27
CA LYS A 296 -12.77 -13.73 29.26
C LYS A 296 -11.89 -13.10 28.18
N ARG A 297 -10.66 -12.72 28.52
CA ARG A 297 -9.72 -12.15 27.54
C ARG A 297 -9.10 -13.25 26.70
N ALA A 298 -8.53 -14.28 27.32
CA ALA A 298 -7.93 -15.42 26.62
C ALA A 298 -8.94 -16.09 25.67
N LEU A 299 -10.17 -16.32 26.13
CA LEU A 299 -11.23 -16.90 25.31
C LEU A 299 -11.64 -15.99 24.14
N SER A 300 -11.60 -14.66 24.30
CA SER A 300 -11.84 -13.73 23.19
C SER A 300 -10.72 -13.78 22.14
N GLU A 301 -9.46 -13.95 22.58
CA GLU A 301 -8.30 -14.08 21.70
C GLU A 301 -8.33 -15.42 20.94
N THR A 302 -8.60 -16.53 21.63
CA THR A 302 -8.79 -17.86 21.00
C THR A 302 -9.95 -17.87 20.01
N TYR A 303 -11.08 -17.24 20.37
CA TYR A 303 -12.23 -17.11 19.46
C TYR A 303 -11.88 -16.33 18.19
N LEU A 304 -11.13 -15.23 18.32
CA LEU A 304 -10.66 -14.47 17.15
C LEU A 304 -9.80 -15.35 16.22
N ASN A 305 -8.87 -16.12 16.77
CA ASN A 305 -8.02 -17.02 15.98
C ASN A 305 -8.83 -18.12 15.28
N LEU A 306 -9.87 -18.66 15.92
CA LEU A 306 -10.80 -19.61 15.30
C LEU A 306 -11.55 -18.99 14.10
N ILE A 307 -12.01 -17.74 14.23
CA ILE A 307 -12.65 -17.01 13.11
C ILE A 307 -11.66 -16.75 11.98
N LEU A 308 -10.41 -16.38 12.30
CA LEU A 308 -9.36 -16.21 11.29
C LEU A 308 -9.07 -17.52 10.55
N LEU A 309 -9.00 -18.65 11.26
CA LEU A 309 -8.80 -19.97 10.68
C LEU A 309 -10.00 -20.40 9.80
N GLN A 310 -11.23 -20.09 10.21
CA GLN A 310 -12.43 -20.31 9.39
C GLN A 310 -12.41 -19.46 8.11
N ASN A 311 -12.01 -18.19 8.20
CA ASN A 311 -11.86 -17.33 7.02
C ASN A 311 -10.74 -17.83 6.10
N PHE A 312 -9.63 -18.30 6.67
CA PHE A 312 -8.53 -18.92 5.93
C PHE A 312 -9.02 -20.13 5.14
N GLN A 313 -9.82 -21.02 5.74
CA GLN A 313 -10.44 -22.16 5.06
C GLN A 313 -11.29 -21.71 3.86
N GLN A 314 -12.19 -20.74 4.04
CA GLN A 314 -13.09 -20.26 2.99
C GLN A 314 -12.36 -19.54 1.85
N LEU A 315 -11.40 -18.67 2.19
CA LEU A 315 -10.61 -17.92 1.22
C LEU A 315 -9.75 -18.82 0.36
N ASN A 316 -9.03 -19.78 0.96
CA ASN A 316 -8.16 -20.68 0.21
C ASN A 316 -8.96 -21.62 -0.70
N HIS A 317 -10.09 -22.17 -0.22
CA HIS A 317 -10.98 -22.97 -1.08
C HIS A 317 -11.49 -22.18 -2.28
N THR A 318 -11.93 -20.93 -2.06
CA THR A 318 -12.36 -20.03 -3.14
C THR A 318 -11.22 -19.66 -4.07
N GLY A 319 -10.01 -19.44 -3.54
CA GLY A 319 -8.79 -19.17 -4.29
C GLY A 319 -8.44 -20.31 -5.23
N PHE A 320 -8.36 -21.54 -4.73
CA PHE A 320 -8.13 -22.73 -5.56
C PHE A 320 -9.21 -22.92 -6.63
N ARG A 321 -10.49 -22.71 -6.29
CA ARG A 321 -11.57 -22.76 -7.27
C ARG A 321 -11.35 -21.77 -8.42
N LYS A 322 -10.97 -20.53 -8.10
CA LYS A 322 -10.72 -19.48 -9.10
C LYS A 322 -9.48 -19.76 -9.93
N ILE A 323 -8.38 -20.18 -9.30
CA ILE A 323 -7.12 -20.53 -9.98
C ILE A 323 -7.33 -21.67 -10.96
N LEU A 324 -7.95 -22.76 -10.51
CA LEU A 324 -8.20 -23.94 -11.35
C LEU A 324 -9.24 -23.67 -12.44
N LYS A 325 -10.28 -22.87 -12.16
CA LYS A 325 -11.21 -22.40 -13.19
C LYS A 325 -10.51 -21.53 -14.24
N LYS A 326 -9.58 -20.67 -13.83
CA LYS A 326 -8.81 -19.83 -14.76
C LYS A 326 -7.86 -20.67 -15.61
N HIS A 327 -7.21 -21.67 -15.02
CA HIS A 327 -6.44 -22.68 -15.78
C HIS A 327 -7.31 -23.33 -16.85
N ASP A 328 -8.47 -23.89 -16.49
CA ASP A 328 -9.36 -24.56 -17.43
C ASP A 328 -9.86 -23.62 -18.55
N LYS A 329 -10.14 -22.34 -18.23
CA LYS A 329 -10.51 -21.32 -19.24
C LYS A 329 -9.36 -21.02 -20.21
N LEU A 330 -8.10 -21.04 -19.75
CA LEU A 330 -6.94 -20.70 -20.58
C LEU A 330 -6.39 -21.89 -21.38
N ALA A 331 -6.39 -23.07 -20.79
CA ALA A 331 -5.84 -24.30 -21.36
C ALA A 331 -6.90 -25.18 -22.04
N GLN A 332 -8.17 -24.73 -22.09
CA GLN A 332 -9.33 -25.50 -22.59
C GLN A 332 -9.36 -26.95 -22.06
N SER A 333 -8.97 -27.13 -20.80
CA SER A 333 -8.80 -28.43 -20.16
C SER A 333 -9.89 -28.67 -19.12
N SER A 334 -10.17 -29.93 -18.82
CA SER A 334 -11.00 -30.33 -17.67
C SER A 334 -10.16 -30.80 -16.47
N ARG A 335 -8.82 -30.78 -16.60
CA ARG A 335 -7.88 -31.24 -15.56
C ARG A 335 -7.98 -30.40 -14.28
N GLY A 336 -8.21 -29.09 -14.38
CA GLY A 336 -8.33 -28.21 -13.22
C GLY A 336 -9.58 -28.52 -12.39
N LYS A 337 -10.74 -28.71 -13.04
CA LYS A 337 -11.98 -29.16 -12.40
C LYS A 337 -11.81 -30.53 -11.74
N ALA A 338 -11.17 -31.48 -12.42
CA ALA A 338 -10.86 -32.79 -11.85
C ALA A 338 -9.97 -32.65 -10.61
N LYS A 339 -8.91 -31.83 -10.68
CA LYS A 339 -7.99 -31.55 -9.56
C LYS A 339 -8.69 -30.90 -8.37
N PHE A 340 -9.62 -29.98 -8.63
CA PHE A 340 -10.38 -29.32 -7.58
C PHE A 340 -11.26 -30.33 -6.83
N VAL A 341 -11.99 -31.18 -7.56
CA VAL A 341 -12.92 -32.15 -6.95
C VAL A 341 -12.18 -33.30 -6.26
N GLN A 342 -11.10 -33.80 -6.86
CA GLN A 342 -10.37 -34.96 -6.35
C GLN A 342 -9.30 -34.59 -5.30
N GLY A 343 -8.76 -33.37 -5.35
CA GLY A 343 -7.76 -32.88 -4.41
C GLY A 343 -8.37 -31.91 -3.39
N VAL A 344 -8.65 -30.68 -3.83
CA VAL A 344 -8.99 -29.56 -2.92
C VAL A 344 -10.25 -29.84 -2.09
N CYS A 345 -11.33 -30.32 -2.71
CA CYS A 345 -12.58 -30.64 -2.00
C CYS A 345 -12.45 -31.78 -0.98
N ARG A 346 -11.39 -32.59 -1.08
CA ARG A 346 -11.12 -33.73 -0.20
C ARG A 346 -10.02 -33.45 0.83
N ALA A 347 -9.32 -32.32 0.72
CA ALA A 347 -8.27 -31.95 1.65
C ALA A 347 -8.83 -31.70 3.07
N HIS A 348 -8.00 -31.95 4.09
CA HIS A 348 -8.41 -31.84 5.50
C HIS A 348 -8.85 -30.42 5.84
N PHE A 349 -8.13 -29.42 5.32
CA PHE A 349 -8.41 -28.02 5.58
C PHE A 349 -9.82 -27.59 5.18
N TRP A 350 -10.45 -28.25 4.20
CA TRP A 350 -11.81 -27.95 3.76
C TRP A 350 -12.85 -28.89 4.38
N THR A 351 -12.52 -30.18 4.51
CA THR A 351 -13.45 -31.19 5.01
C THR A 351 -13.66 -31.14 6.52
N SER A 352 -12.69 -30.60 7.27
CA SER A 352 -12.80 -30.50 8.73
C SER A 352 -13.92 -29.53 9.16
N LYS A 353 -14.84 -30.06 9.96
CA LYS A 353 -15.89 -29.29 10.67
C LYS A 353 -15.50 -28.96 12.12
N LYS A 354 -14.28 -29.30 12.56
CA LYS A 354 -13.87 -29.09 13.96
C LYS A 354 -13.81 -27.61 14.31
N VAL A 355 -13.30 -26.76 13.42
CA VAL A 355 -13.23 -25.30 13.65
C VAL A 355 -14.61 -24.71 13.96
N THR A 356 -15.65 -25.07 13.19
CA THR A 356 -17.03 -24.63 13.46
C THR A 356 -17.52 -25.09 14.83
N LYS A 357 -17.23 -26.34 15.22
CA LYS A 357 -17.58 -26.85 16.56
C LYS A 357 -16.83 -26.12 17.68
N MET A 358 -15.55 -25.81 17.48
CA MET A 358 -14.73 -25.06 18.44
C MET A 358 -15.23 -23.61 18.61
N ILE A 359 -15.73 -22.99 17.53
CA ILE A 359 -16.37 -21.67 17.59
C ILE A 359 -17.61 -21.75 18.49
N GLU A 360 -18.49 -22.73 18.28
CA GLU A 360 -19.70 -22.94 19.10
C GLU A 360 -19.36 -23.20 20.58
N GLN A 361 -18.31 -23.99 20.83
CA GLN A 361 -17.79 -24.27 22.18
C GLN A 361 -17.27 -22.99 22.86
N ALA A 362 -16.46 -22.20 22.16
CA ALA A 362 -15.97 -20.93 22.67
C ALA A 362 -17.10 -19.93 22.97
N GLU A 363 -18.15 -19.87 22.13
CA GLU A 363 -19.35 -19.09 22.41
C GLU A 363 -20.05 -19.53 23.70
N LYS A 364 -20.26 -20.84 23.86
CA LYS A 364 -20.91 -21.41 25.05
C LYS A 364 -20.14 -21.10 26.33
N SER A 365 -18.82 -21.30 26.31
CA SER A 365 -17.92 -21.00 27.43
C SER A 365 -17.93 -19.51 27.77
N MET A 366 -18.05 -18.64 26.77
CA MET A 366 -18.13 -17.20 26.98
C MET A 366 -19.48 -16.77 27.57
N ILE A 367 -20.58 -17.41 27.15
CA ILE A 367 -21.92 -17.21 27.73
C ILE A 367 -21.92 -17.59 29.21
N GLN A 368 -21.28 -18.72 29.56
CA GLN A 368 -21.13 -19.15 30.96
C GLN A 368 -20.35 -18.13 31.80
N LEU A 369 -19.27 -17.55 31.25
CA LEU A 369 -18.48 -16.51 31.93
C LEU A 369 -19.23 -15.17 32.08
N GLU A 370 -20.22 -14.89 31.24
CA GLU A 370 -21.10 -13.71 31.33
C GLU A 370 -22.42 -14.01 32.04
N ASP A 371 -22.43 -15.02 32.91
CA ASP A 371 -23.58 -15.37 33.77
C ASP A 371 -24.84 -15.67 32.95
N GLY A 372 -24.69 -16.31 31.79
CA GLY A 372 -25.78 -16.67 30.89
C GLY A 372 -26.23 -15.54 29.94
N ASN A 373 -25.65 -14.34 30.04
CA ASN A 373 -26.03 -13.23 29.15
C ASN A 373 -25.43 -13.37 27.75
N ARG A 374 -26.19 -14.00 26.84
CA ARG A 374 -25.79 -14.21 25.44
C ARG A 374 -25.45 -12.92 24.71
N SER A 375 -26.24 -11.87 24.88
CA SER A 375 -26.03 -10.60 24.16
C SER A 375 -24.68 -9.96 24.55
N LYS A 376 -24.36 -9.98 25.84
CA LYS A 376 -23.08 -9.48 26.37
C LYS A 376 -21.90 -10.35 25.95
N ALA A 377 -22.06 -11.67 25.94
CA ALA A 377 -21.05 -12.62 25.46
C ALA A 377 -20.76 -12.41 23.96
N MET A 378 -21.79 -12.39 23.12
CA MET A 378 -21.63 -12.18 21.67
C MET A 378 -21.08 -10.81 21.34
N ASN A 379 -21.48 -9.73 22.03
CA ASN A 379 -20.85 -8.42 21.85
C ASN A 379 -19.35 -8.43 22.21
N ARG A 380 -18.95 -9.30 23.14
CA ARG A 380 -17.55 -9.49 23.52
C ARG A 380 -16.81 -10.52 22.65
N LEU A 381 -17.47 -11.30 21.81
CA LEU A 381 -16.83 -12.18 20.84
C LEU A 381 -16.83 -11.60 19.42
N ARG A 382 -17.79 -10.72 19.10
CA ARG A 382 -17.91 -10.06 17.79
C ARG A 382 -16.57 -9.48 17.35
N VAL A 383 -16.04 -10.04 16.29
CA VAL A 383 -14.91 -9.51 15.55
C VAL A 383 -15.51 -8.52 14.54
N PRO A 384 -15.16 -7.23 14.60
CA PRO A 384 -15.56 -6.29 13.56
C PRO A 384 -15.13 -6.84 12.19
N PRO A 385 -15.96 -6.75 11.14
CA PRO A 385 -15.60 -7.27 9.82
C PRO A 385 -14.24 -6.67 9.40
N LEU A 386 -13.30 -7.54 9.00
CA LEU A 386 -11.90 -7.19 8.69
C LEU A 386 -11.72 -6.24 7.48
N GLY A 387 -12.80 -5.69 6.92
CA GLY A 387 -12.79 -4.70 5.84
C GLY A 387 -13.79 -3.56 6.02
N THR A 388 -14.62 -3.57 7.06
CA THR A 388 -15.49 -2.42 7.35
C THR A 388 -14.70 -1.46 8.22
N GLU A 389 -14.40 -0.29 7.68
CA GLU A 389 -13.88 0.84 8.44
C GLU A 389 -14.67 0.95 9.75
N HIS A 390 -13.96 0.90 10.89
CA HIS A 390 -14.54 1.37 12.13
C HIS A 390 -15.12 2.75 11.83
N ARG A 391 -16.46 2.85 11.88
CA ARG A 391 -17.28 4.02 11.57
C ARG A 391 -16.46 5.28 11.82
N ARG A 392 -15.91 5.88 10.74
CA ARG A 392 -15.02 7.04 10.83
C ARG A 392 -15.72 8.06 11.71
N SER A 393 -15.13 8.40 12.86
CA SER A 393 -15.72 9.45 13.69
C SER A 393 -15.55 10.75 12.92
N HIS A 394 -16.66 11.36 12.48
CA HIS A 394 -16.62 12.64 11.77
C HIS A 394 -15.81 13.69 12.57
N TRP A 395 -15.86 13.60 13.90
CA TRP A 395 -15.06 14.40 14.81
C TRP A 395 -13.54 14.21 14.65
N THR A 396 -13.06 12.98 14.43
CA THR A 396 -11.60 12.75 14.29
C THR A 396 -11.05 13.38 13.02
N SER A 397 -11.79 13.32 11.91
CA SER A 397 -11.41 13.99 10.67
C SER A 397 -11.46 15.51 10.82
N TYR A 398 -12.49 16.02 11.51
CA TYR A 398 -12.58 17.44 11.84
C TYR A 398 -11.39 17.92 12.67
N PHE A 399 -11.05 17.24 13.77
CA PHE A 399 -9.91 17.63 14.62
C PHE A 399 -8.57 17.52 13.88
N ALA A 400 -8.36 16.49 13.06
CA ALA A 400 -7.17 16.40 12.21
C ALA A 400 -7.03 17.59 11.24
N GLY A 401 -8.14 17.98 10.60
CA GLY A 401 -8.20 19.18 9.75
C GLY A 401 -7.99 20.47 10.54
N LEU A 402 -8.63 20.62 11.70
CA LEU A 402 -8.51 21.78 12.58
C LEU A 402 -7.07 21.97 13.05
N PHE A 403 -6.43 20.91 13.58
CA PHE A 403 -5.04 21.00 14.02
C PHE A 403 -4.08 21.32 12.88
N SER A 404 -4.31 20.76 11.69
CA SER A 404 -3.49 21.08 10.51
C SER A 404 -3.68 22.54 10.07
N GLY A 405 -4.91 23.05 10.08
CA GLY A 405 -5.19 24.46 9.79
C GLY A 405 -4.58 25.42 10.82
N LEU A 406 -4.73 25.10 12.11
CA LEU A 406 -4.11 25.87 13.20
C LEU A 406 -2.59 25.87 13.10
N LEU A 407 -1.97 24.75 12.73
CA LEU A 407 -0.53 24.66 12.53
C LEU A 407 -0.05 25.60 11.42
N ILE A 408 -0.69 25.56 10.24
CA ILE A 408 -0.32 26.40 9.09
C ILE A 408 -0.44 27.88 9.45
N LEU A 409 -1.55 28.29 10.05
CA LEU A 409 -1.76 29.67 10.49
C LEU A 409 -0.72 30.09 11.54
N SER A 410 -0.44 29.23 12.52
CA SER A 410 0.52 29.52 13.58
C SER A 410 1.95 29.63 13.07
N ILE A 411 2.34 28.84 12.05
CA ILE A 411 3.64 28.97 11.39
C ILE A 411 3.81 30.36 10.78
N VAL A 412 2.81 30.85 10.03
CA VAL A 412 2.86 32.19 9.43
C VAL A 412 3.05 33.27 10.50
N VAL A 413 2.30 33.18 11.60
CA VAL A 413 2.40 34.15 12.70
C VAL A 413 3.76 34.08 13.40
N VAL A 414 4.29 32.87 13.65
CA VAL A 414 5.61 32.68 14.27
C VAL A 414 6.72 33.23 13.36
N CYS A 415 6.65 33.02 12.05
CA CYS A 415 7.59 33.60 11.10
C CYS A 415 7.57 35.14 11.11
N ILE A 416 6.38 35.75 11.14
CA ILE A 416 6.24 37.20 11.24
C ILE A 416 6.81 37.69 12.58
N ALA A 417 6.48 37.05 13.69
CA ALA A 417 6.98 37.42 15.01
C ALA A 417 8.51 37.34 15.10
N PHE A 418 9.13 36.28 14.56
CA PHE A 418 10.59 36.17 14.49
C PHE A 418 11.21 37.20 13.55
N SER A 419 10.54 37.60 12.46
CA SER A 419 11.05 38.66 11.57
C SER A 419 11.08 40.05 12.24
N GLN A 420 10.23 40.27 13.24
CA GLN A 420 10.14 41.51 14.01
C GLN A 420 10.81 41.40 15.38
N TRP A 421 11.57 40.33 15.62
CA TRP A 421 12.09 40.05 16.94
C TRP A 421 13.18 41.05 17.32
N PRO A 422 13.20 41.60 18.56
CA PRO A 422 14.16 42.64 18.91
C PRO A 422 15.59 42.12 18.83
N THR A 423 16.50 42.86 18.18
CA THR A 423 17.89 42.43 17.93
C THR A 423 18.63 41.99 19.19
N ARG A 424 18.40 42.66 20.32
CA ARG A 424 18.98 42.29 21.63
C ARG A 424 18.56 40.90 22.13
N SER A 425 17.38 40.42 21.74
CA SER A 425 16.82 39.14 22.19
C SER A 425 17.52 37.95 21.55
N TYR A 426 18.15 38.14 20.38
CA TYR A 426 18.97 37.10 19.76
C TYR A 426 20.25 36.79 20.54
N ALA A 427 20.67 37.70 21.44
CA ALA A 427 21.81 37.50 22.33
C ALA A 427 21.41 36.82 23.66
N ASP A 428 20.14 36.41 23.83
CA ASP A 428 19.71 35.68 25.02
C ASP A 428 20.41 34.32 25.10
N PRO A 429 21.20 34.05 26.16
CA PRO A 429 21.94 32.78 26.30
C PRO A 429 21.03 31.55 26.42
N HIS A 430 19.76 31.73 26.73
CA HIS A 430 18.78 30.65 26.84
C HIS A 430 18.13 30.29 25.50
N LEU A 431 18.33 31.09 24.45
CA LEU A 431 17.67 30.90 23.16
C LEU A 431 18.13 29.62 22.45
N GLU A 432 19.43 29.41 22.29
CA GLU A 432 19.97 28.24 21.60
C GLU A 432 19.54 26.92 22.26
N PRO A 433 19.67 26.72 23.60
CA PRO A 433 19.13 25.54 24.26
C PRO A 433 17.63 25.36 24.06
N SER A 434 16.87 26.47 24.06
CA SER A 434 15.42 26.43 23.85
C SER A 434 15.06 26.00 22.42
N LEU A 435 15.78 26.47 21.40
CA LEU A 435 15.55 26.07 20.01
C LEU A 435 15.94 24.62 19.76
N ARG A 436 17.06 24.14 20.35
CA ARG A 436 17.42 22.70 20.32
C ARG A 436 16.33 21.84 20.95
N ALA A 437 15.78 22.26 22.09
CA ALA A 437 14.66 21.58 22.72
C ALA A 437 13.42 21.51 21.80
N MET A 438 13.13 22.59 21.06
CA MET A 438 12.02 22.60 20.10
C MET A 438 12.28 21.69 18.89
N ARG A 439 13.54 21.47 18.48
CA ARG A 439 13.89 20.52 17.41
C ARG A 439 13.44 19.10 17.75
N ALA A 440 13.67 18.63 18.97
CA ALA A 440 13.19 17.31 19.42
C ALA A 440 11.66 17.16 19.29
N GLY A 441 10.90 18.20 19.65
CA GLY A 441 9.45 18.22 19.48
C GLY A 441 8.99 18.21 18.02
N LEU A 442 9.72 18.88 17.12
CA LEU A 442 9.47 18.86 15.69
C LEU A 442 9.68 17.47 15.10
N VAL A 443 10.84 16.85 15.38
CA VAL A 443 11.18 15.50 14.91
C VAL A 443 10.14 14.49 15.38
N LEU A 444 9.71 14.57 16.65
CA LEU A 444 8.65 13.71 17.18
C LEU A 444 7.32 13.92 16.43
N SER A 445 6.95 15.16 16.13
CA SER A 445 5.74 15.45 15.37
C SER A 445 5.78 14.81 13.96
N ILE A 446 6.89 15.02 13.24
CA ILE A 446 7.09 14.48 11.89
C ILE A 446 7.08 12.95 11.91
N TRP A 447 7.70 12.33 12.91
CA TRP A 447 7.67 10.88 13.09
C TRP A 447 6.23 10.33 13.20
N PHE A 448 5.35 11.00 13.96
CA PHE A 448 3.94 10.58 14.07
C PHE A 448 3.17 10.76 12.76
N TYR A 449 3.46 11.80 11.97
CA TYR A 449 2.92 11.93 10.62
C TYR A 449 3.40 10.80 9.70
N GLY A 450 4.71 10.50 9.71
CA GLY A 450 5.30 9.39 8.97
C GLY A 450 4.67 8.05 9.36
N PHE A 451 4.44 7.83 10.65
CA PHE A 451 3.75 6.62 11.13
C PHE A 451 2.29 6.56 10.66
N ALA A 452 1.57 7.68 10.63
CA ALA A 452 0.22 7.75 10.07
C ALA A 452 0.20 7.41 8.57
N VAL A 453 1.14 7.94 7.78
CA VAL A 453 1.30 7.64 6.35
C VAL A 453 1.65 6.16 6.14
N ASN A 454 2.58 5.62 6.92
CA ASN A 454 2.97 4.20 6.83
C ASN A 454 1.79 3.27 7.12
N THR A 455 1.01 3.54 8.18
CA THR A 455 -0.17 2.73 8.49
C THR A 455 -1.29 2.84 7.45
N PHE A 456 -1.42 3.98 6.77
CA PHE A 456 -2.28 4.13 5.60
C PHE A 456 -1.80 3.28 4.41
N GLY A 457 -0.50 3.37 4.07
CA GLY A 457 0.12 2.60 3.00
C GLY A 457 0.01 1.09 3.21
N TRP A 458 0.33 0.62 4.41
CA TRP A 458 0.22 -0.79 4.82
C TRP A 458 -1.21 -1.32 4.63
N ARG A 459 -2.22 -0.57 5.08
CA ARG A 459 -3.62 -0.98 4.91
C ARG A 459 -4.04 -1.07 3.45
N ARG A 460 -3.65 -0.10 2.64
CA ARG A 460 -3.94 -0.10 1.20
C ARG A 460 -3.27 -1.28 0.47
N ALA A 461 -2.10 -1.68 0.95
CA ALA A 461 -1.37 -2.85 0.46
C ALA A 461 -1.84 -4.19 1.08
N GLY A 462 -2.87 -4.19 1.93
CA GLY A 462 -3.40 -5.41 2.56
C GLY A 462 -2.58 -5.95 3.74
N VAL A 463 -1.64 -5.19 4.29
CA VAL A 463 -0.82 -5.57 5.45
C VAL A 463 -1.64 -5.36 6.74
N ASN A 464 -1.83 -6.44 7.52
CA ASN A 464 -2.57 -6.39 8.77
C ASN A 464 -1.72 -5.84 9.93
N ASN A 465 -1.58 -4.52 9.96
CA ASN A 465 -0.82 -3.82 10.99
C ASN A 465 -1.40 -4.00 12.42
N VAL A 466 -2.71 -4.27 12.55
CA VAL A 466 -3.35 -4.52 13.85
C VAL A 466 -2.81 -5.81 14.47
N LEU A 467 -2.67 -6.87 13.67
CA LEU A 467 -2.11 -8.14 14.11
C LEU A 467 -0.62 -8.03 14.40
N ILE A 468 0.15 -7.45 13.48
CA ILE A 468 1.61 -7.35 13.54
C ILE A 468 2.08 -6.63 14.81
N PHE A 469 1.41 -5.54 15.18
CA PHE A 469 1.72 -4.78 16.40
C PHE A 469 1.00 -5.29 17.66
N GLU A 470 0.28 -6.42 17.56
CA GLU A 470 -0.51 -6.99 18.66
C GLU A 470 -1.48 -5.96 19.26
N PHE A 471 -2.07 -5.12 18.41
CA PHE A 471 -3.07 -4.16 18.83
C PHE A 471 -4.39 -4.87 19.15
N ASN A 472 -5.17 -4.30 20.07
CA ASN A 472 -6.51 -4.78 20.32
C ASN A 472 -7.38 -4.49 19.08
N PRO A 473 -7.99 -5.49 18.41
CA PRO A 473 -8.77 -5.26 17.20
C PRO A 473 -9.99 -4.36 17.38
N ARG A 474 -10.44 -4.17 18.63
CA ARG A 474 -11.56 -3.30 18.99
C ARG A 474 -11.15 -1.89 19.41
N ASP A 475 -9.86 -1.69 19.68
CA ASP A 475 -9.38 -0.43 20.23
C ASP A 475 -7.91 -0.21 19.89
N TYR A 476 -7.71 0.38 18.72
CA TYR A 476 -6.43 0.74 18.16
C TYR A 476 -6.56 2.08 17.44
N LEU A 477 -5.44 2.78 17.23
CA LEU A 477 -5.43 4.02 16.47
C LEU A 477 -5.43 3.72 14.98
N ASN A 478 -6.45 4.15 14.25
CA ASN A 478 -6.42 4.12 12.79
C ASN A 478 -5.53 5.26 12.23
N PHE A 479 -5.22 5.24 10.94
CA PHE A 479 -4.33 6.24 10.33
C PHE A 479 -4.85 7.68 10.47
N VAL A 480 -6.17 7.92 10.39
CA VAL A 480 -6.78 9.25 10.58
C VAL A 480 -6.63 9.72 12.02
N GLU A 481 -6.79 8.81 12.98
CA GLU A 481 -6.59 9.10 14.39
C GLU A 481 -5.12 9.34 14.73
N LEU A 482 -4.20 8.63 14.06
CA LEU A 482 -2.76 8.92 14.13
C LEU A 482 -2.44 10.31 13.57
N PHE A 483 -3.04 10.70 12.44
CA PHE A 483 -2.93 12.07 11.91
C PHE A 483 -3.47 13.12 12.90
N ALA A 484 -4.59 12.84 13.58
CA ALA A 484 -5.11 13.74 14.60
C ALA A 484 -4.17 13.87 15.81
N VAL A 485 -3.54 12.77 16.25
CA VAL A 485 -2.51 12.78 17.30
C VAL A 485 -1.28 13.56 16.85
N ALA A 486 -0.80 13.34 15.63
CA ALA A 486 0.32 14.07 15.04
C ALA A 486 0.02 15.59 15.00
N GLY A 487 -1.17 15.97 14.53
CA GLY A 487 -1.64 17.36 14.52
C GLY A 487 -1.71 17.97 15.91
N MET A 488 -2.21 17.24 16.91
CA MET A 488 -2.23 17.70 18.30
C MET A 488 -0.81 17.96 18.83
N ILE A 489 0.14 17.07 18.57
CA ILE A 489 1.56 17.24 18.96
C ILE A 489 2.15 18.47 18.25
N SER A 490 1.86 18.68 16.96
CA SER A 490 2.29 19.87 16.22
C SER A 490 1.74 21.17 16.79
N VAL A 491 0.47 21.18 17.22
CA VAL A 491 -0.12 22.37 17.85
C VAL A 491 0.57 22.66 19.19
N ILE A 492 0.87 21.63 19.99
CA ILE A 492 1.63 21.80 21.25
C ILE A 492 3.03 22.33 20.96
N TRP A 493 3.70 21.78 19.94
CA TRP A 493 5.02 22.22 19.50
C TRP A 493 5.04 23.68 19.02
N ILE A 494 4.14 24.06 18.11
CA ILE A 494 4.09 25.43 17.57
C ILE A 494 3.65 26.43 18.65
N THR A 495 2.85 26.01 19.63
CA THR A 495 2.52 26.83 20.81
C THR A 495 3.78 27.09 21.67
N GLY A 496 4.64 26.09 21.84
CA GLY A 496 5.95 26.26 22.48
C GLY A 496 6.83 27.28 21.73
N LEU A 497 6.89 27.20 20.40
CA LEU A 497 7.57 28.19 19.56
C LEU A 497 6.93 29.58 19.65
N TYR A 498 5.61 29.64 19.72
CA TYR A 498 4.88 30.90 19.90
C TYR A 498 5.26 31.57 21.22
N LEU A 499 5.39 30.81 22.31
CA LEU A 499 5.87 31.33 23.59
C LEU A 499 7.31 31.85 23.51
N ILE A 500 8.19 31.20 22.75
CA ILE A 500 9.56 31.72 22.49
C ILE A 500 9.49 33.02 21.71
N ALA A 501 8.76 33.02 20.59
CA ALA A 501 8.65 34.18 19.72
C ALA A 501 8.15 35.39 20.53
N PHE A 502 7.05 35.22 21.28
CA PHE A 502 6.45 36.30 22.06
C PHE A 502 7.11 36.59 23.41
N ALA A 503 8.16 35.86 23.79
CA ALA A 503 8.81 35.96 25.10
C ALA A 503 9.23 37.40 25.49
N PRO A 504 9.85 38.21 24.61
CA PRO A 504 10.25 39.58 24.98
C PRO A 504 9.08 40.51 25.26
N TRP A 505 7.94 40.29 24.58
CA TRP A 505 6.73 41.10 24.74
C TRP A 505 5.88 40.66 25.94
N LEU A 506 5.94 39.37 26.28
CA LEU A 506 5.26 38.79 27.44
C LEU A 506 6.08 38.87 28.73
N HIS A 507 7.34 39.32 28.65
CA HIS A 507 8.29 39.38 29.75
C HIS A 507 8.49 38.01 30.45
N ILE A 508 8.49 36.93 29.66
CA ILE A 508 8.77 35.57 30.14
C ILE A 508 10.12 35.08 29.62
N PRO A 509 10.81 34.19 30.35
CA PRO A 509 12.03 33.57 29.83
C PRO A 509 11.75 32.67 28.61
N VAL A 510 12.65 32.66 27.63
CA VAL A 510 12.48 31.87 26.39
C VAL A 510 12.38 30.36 26.64
N TYR A 511 13.02 29.85 27.70
CA TYR A 511 12.96 28.42 28.07
C TYR A 511 11.57 27.96 28.58
N VAL A 512 10.65 28.89 28.86
CA VAL A 512 9.26 28.56 29.24
C VAL A 512 8.53 27.86 28.09
N GLY A 513 8.79 28.24 26.83
CA GLY A 513 8.19 27.62 25.65
C GLY A 513 8.43 26.10 25.57
N PRO A 514 9.69 25.63 25.50
CA PRO A 514 9.99 24.20 25.47
C PRO A 514 9.60 23.47 26.77
N LEU A 515 9.71 24.12 27.93
CA LEU A 515 9.24 23.53 29.20
C LEU A 515 7.73 23.27 29.19
N ALA A 516 6.95 24.22 28.67
CA ALA A 516 5.51 24.05 28.48
C ALA A 516 5.20 22.93 27.48
N MET A 517 5.93 22.86 26.36
CA MET A 517 5.78 21.78 25.38
C MET A 517 6.01 20.40 26.03
N TYR A 518 7.16 20.17 26.66
CA TYR A 518 7.46 18.90 27.33
C TYR A 518 6.48 18.61 28.46
N GLY A 519 6.16 19.61 29.29
CA GLY A 519 5.21 19.47 30.39
C GLY A 519 3.84 19.00 29.92
N VAL A 520 3.31 19.59 28.85
CA VAL A 520 2.01 19.19 28.27
C VAL A 520 2.10 17.79 27.63
N LEU A 521 3.14 17.49 26.86
CA LEU A 521 3.31 16.18 26.22
C LEU A 521 3.43 15.05 27.26
N LEU A 522 4.25 15.23 28.30
CA LEU A 522 4.41 14.27 29.39
C LEU A 522 3.12 14.14 30.20
N SER A 523 2.45 15.26 30.51
CA SER A 523 1.17 15.23 31.21
C SER A 523 0.14 14.44 30.41
N LEU A 524 0.03 14.65 29.10
CA LEU A 524 -0.87 13.90 28.23
C LEU A 524 -0.51 12.41 28.15
N LEU A 525 0.78 12.07 28.12
CA LEU A 525 1.25 10.68 28.03
C LEU A 525 0.96 9.90 29.32
N PHE A 526 1.23 10.51 30.47
CA PHE A 526 1.11 9.87 31.80
C PHE A 526 -0.24 10.08 32.49
N LEU A 527 -1.16 10.85 31.88
CA LEU A 527 -2.47 11.10 32.47
C LEU A 527 -3.22 9.78 32.74
N PRO A 528 -3.56 9.48 34.01
CA PRO A 528 -4.31 8.26 34.35
C PRO A 528 -5.81 8.38 34.01
N LEU A 529 -6.29 9.59 33.72
CA LEU A 529 -7.69 9.85 33.38
C LEU A 529 -8.05 9.25 32.00
N PRO A 530 -9.31 8.84 31.79
CA PRO A 530 -9.78 8.23 30.54
C PRO A 530 -9.97 9.27 29.40
N VAL A 531 -9.09 10.25 29.32
CA VAL A 531 -9.06 11.33 28.31
C VAL A 531 -7.87 11.08 27.39
N VAL A 532 -8.00 11.36 26.08
CA VAL A 532 -6.93 11.18 25.07
C VAL A 532 -6.41 9.73 25.00
N ARG A 533 -7.28 8.79 24.58
CA ARG A 533 -6.91 7.41 24.20
C ARG A 533 -6.04 6.68 25.26
N PRO A 534 -6.56 6.46 26.48
CA PRO A 534 -5.80 5.90 27.60
C PRO A 534 -5.19 4.53 27.31
N ARG A 535 -5.89 3.67 26.56
CA ARG A 535 -5.40 2.32 26.23
C ARG A 535 -4.18 2.34 25.30
N SER A 536 -4.15 3.24 24.32
CA SER A 536 -3.00 3.42 23.43
C SER A 536 -1.78 3.96 24.20
N ARG A 537 -1.98 4.91 25.11
CA ARG A 537 -0.89 5.43 25.97
C ARG A 537 -0.31 4.36 26.88
N ILE A 538 -1.17 3.61 27.57
CA ILE A 538 -0.74 2.50 28.44
C ILE A 538 -0.02 1.42 27.63
N TRP A 539 -0.49 1.13 26.42
CA TRP A 539 0.20 0.21 25.50
C TRP A 539 1.61 0.73 25.18
N LEU A 540 1.74 2.00 24.78
CA LEU A 540 3.04 2.61 24.46
C LEU A 540 3.98 2.60 25.67
N LEU A 541 3.51 3.02 26.84
CA LEU A 541 4.29 3.02 28.08
C LEU A 541 4.77 1.62 28.49
N LYS A 542 3.92 0.60 28.32
CA LYS A 542 4.32 -0.79 28.58
C LYS A 542 5.40 -1.26 27.62
N ARG A 543 5.30 -0.92 26.33
CA ARG A 543 6.30 -1.29 25.32
C ARG A 543 7.63 -0.58 25.57
N LEU A 544 7.61 0.73 25.83
CA LEU A 544 8.79 1.49 26.22
C LEU A 544 9.43 0.95 27.51
N GLY A 545 8.62 0.57 28.51
CA GLY A 545 9.12 -0.07 29.72
C GLY A 545 9.80 -1.42 29.48
N ARG A 546 9.26 -2.27 28.58
CA ARG A 546 9.89 -3.53 28.19
C ARG A 546 11.21 -3.31 27.45
N ILE A 547 11.28 -2.30 26.58
CA ILE A 547 12.50 -1.91 25.85
C ILE A 547 13.56 -1.44 26.84
N ALA A 548 13.21 -0.53 27.75
CA ALA A 548 14.10 -0.03 28.78
C ALA A 548 14.65 -1.14 29.69
N CYS A 549 13.86 -2.19 29.93
CA CYS A 549 14.24 -3.34 30.72
C CYS A 549 14.78 -4.53 29.88
N ALA A 550 15.14 -4.33 28.61
CA ALA A 550 15.85 -5.37 27.86
C ALA A 550 17.20 -5.66 28.56
N PRO A 551 17.63 -6.93 28.71
CA PRO A 551 17.15 -8.15 28.06
C PRO A 551 16.17 -9.01 28.91
N PHE A 552 15.53 -8.46 29.95
CA PHE A 552 14.83 -9.28 30.95
C PHE A 552 13.47 -9.85 30.51
N PHE A 553 12.93 -9.42 29.37
CA PHE A 553 11.64 -9.88 28.84
C PHE A 553 11.78 -10.49 27.44
N PRO A 554 10.93 -11.47 27.06
CA PRO A 554 10.85 -11.95 25.68
C PRO A 554 10.56 -10.80 24.71
N VAL A 555 11.22 -10.78 23.56
CA VAL A 555 11.10 -9.68 22.60
C VAL A 555 10.00 -9.97 21.59
N THR A 556 8.91 -9.18 21.61
CA THR A 556 7.88 -9.27 20.57
C THR A 556 8.18 -8.36 19.38
N PHE A 557 7.44 -8.49 18.27
CA PHE A 557 7.66 -7.66 17.08
C PHE A 557 7.49 -6.16 17.38
N ALA A 558 6.49 -5.79 18.18
CA ALA A 558 6.26 -4.40 18.58
C ALA A 558 7.42 -3.83 19.41
N ASP A 559 8.00 -4.63 20.32
CA ASP A 559 9.15 -4.22 21.14
C ASP A 559 10.38 -3.99 20.24
N PHE A 560 10.60 -4.89 19.26
CA PHE A 560 11.66 -4.80 18.26
C PHE A 560 11.50 -3.54 17.39
N TRP A 561 10.31 -3.31 16.83
CA TRP A 561 10.07 -2.21 15.90
C TRP A 561 10.20 -0.85 16.59
N ILE A 562 9.61 -0.65 17.77
CA ILE A 562 9.70 0.64 18.50
C ILE A 562 11.15 0.93 18.87
N ALA A 563 11.91 -0.06 19.34
CA ALA A 563 13.32 0.15 19.67
C ALA A 563 14.14 0.56 18.45
N ASP A 564 13.76 0.09 17.26
CA ASP A 564 14.43 0.43 16.01
C ASP A 564 14.09 1.87 15.59
N GLN A 565 12.85 2.30 15.79
CA GLN A 565 12.47 3.71 15.59
C GLN A 565 13.22 4.66 16.54
N LEU A 566 13.57 4.21 17.75
CA LEU A 566 14.36 5.01 18.69
C LEU A 566 15.80 5.27 18.20
N THR A 567 16.34 4.48 17.26
CA THR A 567 17.67 4.77 16.70
C THR A 567 17.66 6.01 15.81
N SER A 568 16.59 6.22 15.04
CA SER A 568 16.38 7.46 14.27
C SER A 568 16.05 8.66 15.16
N LEU A 569 15.45 8.43 16.34
CA LEU A 569 15.12 9.50 17.30
C LEU A 569 16.29 9.88 18.23
N SER A 570 17.50 9.40 17.96
CA SER A 570 18.69 9.64 18.79
C SER A 570 19.03 11.14 18.92
N LEU A 571 18.86 11.93 17.85
CA LEU A 571 19.04 13.39 17.90
C LEU A 571 18.06 14.05 18.88
N ALA A 572 16.77 13.68 18.80
CA ALA A 572 15.75 14.22 19.70
C ALA A 572 16.04 13.87 21.17
N MET A 573 16.58 12.67 21.43
CA MET A 573 17.01 12.27 22.78
C MET A 573 18.18 13.13 23.28
N LEU A 574 19.18 13.40 22.43
CA LEU A 574 20.35 14.22 22.77
C LEU A 574 20.03 15.71 22.97
N ASP A 575 19.04 16.23 22.24
CA ASP A 575 18.54 17.60 22.43
C ASP A 575 17.73 17.76 23.71
N THR A 576 16.90 16.75 24.01
CA THR A 576 16.15 16.69 25.28
C THR A 576 17.12 16.65 26.47
N GLU A 577 18.15 15.80 26.38
CA GLU A 577 19.24 15.70 27.36
C GLU A 577 19.97 17.03 27.54
N TYR A 578 20.39 17.66 26.44
CA TYR A 578 21.09 18.95 26.45
C TYR A 578 20.26 20.04 27.13
N PHE A 579 18.97 20.14 26.80
CA PHE A 579 18.07 21.14 27.38
C PHE A 579 17.92 20.98 28.89
N PHE A 580 17.69 19.76 29.39
CA PHE A 580 17.57 19.53 30.83
C PHE A 580 18.91 19.66 31.57
N CYS A 581 20.03 19.26 30.96
CA CYS A 581 21.36 19.56 31.50
C CYS A 581 21.52 21.08 31.69
N TYR A 582 21.19 21.86 30.67
CA TYR A 582 21.33 23.30 30.70
C TYR A 582 20.47 23.94 31.79
N LEU A 583 19.19 23.54 31.90
CA LEU A 583 18.27 24.07 32.90
C LEU A 583 18.69 23.76 34.35
N PHE A 584 19.08 22.52 34.63
CA PHE A 584 19.33 22.09 36.02
C PHE A 584 20.77 22.32 36.49
N TYR A 585 21.73 22.32 35.57
CA TYR A 585 23.15 22.38 35.92
C TYR A 585 23.88 23.52 35.23
N GLY A 586 23.57 23.81 33.96
CA GLY A 586 24.22 24.88 33.21
C GLY A 586 24.03 26.27 33.82
N GLN A 587 22.86 26.54 34.41
CA GLN A 587 22.57 27.83 35.06
C GLN A 587 23.13 27.98 36.48
N ILE A 588 23.44 26.87 37.15
CA ILE A 588 23.85 26.84 38.56
C ILE A 588 25.36 26.53 38.69
N ALA A 589 26.03 26.19 37.58
CA ALA A 589 27.44 25.89 37.55
C ALA A 589 28.27 27.11 38.05
N PRO A 590 29.14 26.92 39.06
CA PRO A 590 30.01 27.99 39.55
C PRO A 590 30.91 28.54 38.44
N GLU A 591 31.22 29.84 38.49
CA GLU A 591 32.26 30.43 37.63
C GLU A 591 33.59 29.66 37.83
N GLY A 592 34.17 29.15 36.74
CA GLY A 592 35.36 28.30 36.77
C GLY A 592 35.08 26.79 36.82
N SER A 593 33.81 26.35 36.79
CA SER A 593 33.45 24.95 36.63
C SER A 593 33.86 24.41 35.25
N THR A 594 34.46 23.21 35.22
CA THR A 594 34.75 22.47 33.97
C THR A 594 33.51 21.75 33.41
N PHE A 595 32.36 21.86 34.09
CA PHE A 595 31.11 21.25 33.66
C PHE A 595 30.49 22.06 32.51
N SER A 596 30.34 21.40 31.36
CA SER A 596 29.70 21.97 30.17
C SER A 596 28.67 20.99 29.62
N CYS A 597 27.44 21.47 29.38
CA CYS A 597 26.41 20.67 28.75
C CYS A 597 26.74 20.46 27.27
N GLY A 598 26.47 19.26 26.76
CA GLY A 598 26.80 18.93 25.37
C GLY A 598 28.19 18.33 25.15
N THR A 599 29.05 18.30 26.16
CA THR A 599 30.31 17.56 26.13
C THR A 599 30.14 16.14 26.69
N GLY A 600 31.11 15.27 26.42
CA GLY A 600 31.14 13.91 26.98
C GLY A 600 31.61 13.83 28.43
N THR A 601 32.00 14.96 29.05
CA THR A 601 32.82 14.96 30.27
C THR A 601 32.06 14.53 31.53
N TYR A 602 30.73 14.72 31.57
CA TYR A 602 29.87 14.26 32.66
C TYR A 602 29.20 12.90 32.38
N GLY A 603 29.53 12.25 31.25
CA GLY A 603 29.12 10.89 30.93
C GLY A 603 27.65 10.69 30.51
N LEU A 604 26.69 11.46 31.02
CA LEU A 604 25.26 11.25 30.72
C LEU A 604 24.96 11.35 29.22
N ARG A 605 25.56 12.31 28.52
CA ARG A 605 25.40 12.45 27.07
C ARG A 605 25.84 11.20 26.29
N VAL A 606 26.93 10.57 26.72
CA VAL A 606 27.44 9.32 26.13
C VAL A 606 26.45 8.18 26.38
N VAL A 607 25.90 8.10 27.59
CA VAL A 607 24.86 7.11 27.93
C VAL A 607 23.63 7.30 27.04
N VAL A 608 23.10 8.53 26.94
CA VAL A 608 21.92 8.83 26.11
C VAL A 608 22.17 8.54 24.63
N ALA A 609 23.36 8.86 24.10
CA ALA A 609 23.74 8.54 22.72
C ALA A 609 23.77 7.03 22.44
N VAL A 610 24.20 6.21 23.40
CA VAL A 610 24.35 4.76 23.21
C VAL A 610 23.05 3.99 23.42
N LEU A 611 22.08 4.54 24.17
CA LEU A 611 20.87 3.83 24.61
C LEU A 611 20.06 3.18 23.47
N PRO A 612 19.78 3.87 22.34
CA PRO A 612 19.01 3.27 21.26
C PRO A 612 19.68 2.00 20.69
N ALA A 613 20.98 2.08 20.40
CA ALA A 613 21.75 0.94 19.92
C ALA A 613 21.85 -0.17 20.99
N TRP A 614 22.00 0.20 22.25
CA TRP A 614 22.04 -0.74 23.37
C TRP A 614 20.74 -1.54 23.50
N TRP A 615 19.57 -0.90 23.41
CA TRP A 615 18.30 -1.60 23.49
C TRP A 615 18.15 -2.64 22.37
N ARG A 616 18.55 -2.29 21.15
CA ARG A 616 18.54 -3.23 20.01
C ARG A 616 19.52 -4.37 20.21
N PHE A 617 20.75 -4.07 20.64
CA PHE A 617 21.75 -5.09 20.99
C PHE A 617 21.22 -6.06 22.06
N ALA A 618 20.70 -5.54 23.18
CA ALA A 618 20.17 -6.34 24.27
C ALA A 618 18.98 -7.21 23.83
N GLN A 619 18.08 -6.68 22.99
CA GLN A 619 16.99 -7.45 22.40
C GLN A 619 17.49 -8.58 21.48
N CYS A 620 18.49 -8.32 20.65
CA CYS A 620 19.10 -9.34 19.78
C CYS A 620 19.75 -10.45 20.61
N MET A 621 20.48 -10.10 21.66
CA MET A 621 21.06 -11.05 22.61
C MET A 621 19.98 -11.88 23.31
N ARG A 622 18.86 -11.24 23.71
CA ARG A 622 17.74 -11.95 24.31
C ARG A 622 17.10 -12.94 23.34
N ARG A 623 16.89 -12.56 22.08
CA ARG A 623 16.33 -13.46 21.06
C ARG A 623 17.26 -14.65 20.80
N TYR A 624 18.58 -14.44 20.73
CA TYR A 624 19.53 -15.54 20.67
C TYR A 624 19.43 -16.47 21.88
N TYR A 625 19.31 -15.91 23.09
CA TYR A 625 19.16 -16.71 24.28
C TYR A 625 17.89 -17.59 24.23
N ASP A 626 16.78 -17.06 23.71
CA ASP A 626 15.49 -17.76 23.63
C ASP A 626 15.46 -18.83 22.53
N THR A 627 15.98 -18.54 21.33
CA THR A 627 15.88 -19.44 20.16
C THR A 627 17.10 -20.33 19.96
N LYS A 628 18.26 -19.94 20.53
CA LYS A 628 19.59 -20.52 20.26
C LYS A 628 20.06 -20.40 18.80
N GLU A 629 19.40 -19.58 17.99
CA GLU A 629 19.75 -19.35 16.59
C GLU A 629 20.75 -18.20 16.47
N ALA A 630 22.01 -18.51 16.12
CA ALA A 630 23.04 -17.49 15.97
C ALA A 630 22.76 -16.54 14.79
N ASN A 631 22.27 -17.06 13.67
CA ASN A 631 21.78 -16.28 12.53
C ASN A 631 20.25 -16.25 12.59
N PRO A 632 19.58 -15.09 12.58
CA PRO A 632 20.13 -13.73 12.38
C PRO A 632 20.54 -13.00 13.67
N HIS A 633 20.30 -13.55 14.85
CA HIS A 633 20.31 -12.76 16.09
C HIS A 633 21.67 -12.20 16.51
N LEU A 634 22.74 -13.01 16.53
CA LEU A 634 24.07 -12.54 16.91
C LEU A 634 24.69 -11.64 15.84
N ILE A 635 24.42 -11.91 14.57
CA ILE A 635 24.87 -11.07 13.46
C ILE A 635 24.22 -9.69 13.58
N ASN A 636 22.90 -9.64 13.82
CA ASN A 636 22.20 -8.39 14.05
C ASN A 636 22.66 -7.68 15.34
N ALA A 637 23.01 -8.41 16.41
CA ALA A 637 23.63 -7.81 17.60
C ALA A 637 24.96 -7.14 17.25
N GLY A 638 25.77 -7.78 16.41
CA GLY A 638 27.00 -7.22 15.85
C GLY A 638 26.77 -5.94 15.05
N LYS A 639 25.67 -5.83 14.30
CA LYS A 639 25.29 -4.59 13.60
C LYS A 639 25.19 -3.42 14.58
N TYR A 640 24.36 -3.55 15.62
CA TYR A 640 24.15 -2.46 16.58
C TYR A 640 25.35 -2.19 17.49
N SER A 641 26.22 -3.18 17.73
CA SER A 641 27.44 -2.95 18.53
C SER A 641 28.46 -2.06 17.80
N THR A 642 28.45 -2.01 16.46
CA THR A 642 29.32 -1.08 15.72
C THR A 642 29.07 0.39 16.07
N SER A 643 27.82 0.75 16.37
CA SER A 643 27.44 2.11 16.79
C SER A 643 28.04 2.50 18.15
N PHE A 644 28.38 1.54 19.01
CA PHE A 644 29.05 1.83 20.29
C PHE A 644 30.42 2.47 20.06
N PHE A 645 31.17 2.00 19.07
CA PHE A 645 32.48 2.56 18.74
C PHE A 645 32.36 3.99 18.20
N VAL A 646 31.34 4.27 17.39
CA VAL A 646 31.06 5.63 16.90
C VAL A 646 30.81 6.59 18.07
N VAL A 647 29.98 6.19 19.03
CA VAL A 647 29.68 7.01 20.21
C VAL A 647 30.91 7.18 21.10
N VAL A 648 31.66 6.10 21.38
CA VAL A 648 32.86 6.14 22.22
C VAL A 648 33.93 7.05 21.60
N PHE A 649 34.28 6.87 20.33
CA PHE A 649 35.31 7.71 19.71
C PHE A 649 34.87 9.17 19.57
N SER A 650 33.58 9.44 19.35
CA SER A 650 33.04 10.79 19.36
C SER A 650 33.17 11.45 20.74
N ALA A 651 32.85 10.71 21.81
CA ALA A 651 32.98 11.18 23.19
C ALA A 651 34.45 11.45 23.56
N VAL A 652 35.36 10.52 23.25
CA VAL A 652 36.78 10.65 23.54
C VAL A 652 37.39 11.82 22.76
N ALA A 653 37.03 11.99 21.47
CA ALA A 653 37.48 13.13 20.68
C ALA A 653 37.12 14.47 21.33
N SER A 654 35.91 14.57 21.89
CA SER A 654 35.45 15.77 22.60
C SER A 654 36.30 16.04 23.85
N THR A 655 36.63 15.00 24.63
CA THR A 655 37.47 15.16 25.83
C THR A 655 38.93 15.52 25.52
N VAL A 656 39.45 15.13 24.36
CA VAL A 656 40.82 15.47 23.95
C VAL A 656 40.94 16.94 23.56
N ILE A 657 39.91 17.52 22.95
CA ILE A 657 39.86 18.97 22.66
C ILE A 657 39.91 19.78 23.97
N ASP A 658 39.24 19.31 25.02
CA ASP A 658 39.15 20.00 26.31
C ASP A 658 40.34 19.71 27.26
N GLY A 659 41.29 18.87 26.83
CA GLY A 659 42.43 18.43 27.63
C GLY A 659 43.56 19.45 27.75
N SER A 660 44.40 19.28 28.77
CA SER A 660 45.57 20.14 29.07
C SER A 660 46.90 19.64 28.46
N LEU A 661 46.84 18.81 27.42
CA LEU A 661 48.03 18.29 26.74
C LEU A 661 48.76 19.39 25.94
N PRO A 662 50.08 19.25 25.69
CA PRO A 662 50.81 20.12 24.77
C PRO A 662 50.17 20.11 23.37
N PHE A 663 50.10 21.27 22.72
CA PHE A 663 49.37 21.49 21.45
C PHE A 663 49.66 20.43 20.36
N LEU A 664 50.94 20.05 20.19
CA LEU A 664 51.33 19.06 19.17
C LEU A 664 50.84 17.65 19.51
N GLU A 665 50.96 17.22 20.77
CA GLU A 665 50.48 15.92 21.23
C GLU A 665 48.96 15.83 21.19
N GLN A 666 48.28 16.91 21.60
CA GLN A 666 46.83 17.04 21.53
C GLN A 666 46.32 16.95 20.08
N SER A 667 46.99 17.63 19.14
CA SER A 667 46.61 17.63 17.73
C SER A 667 46.78 16.24 17.09
N LEU A 668 47.90 15.55 17.37
CA LEU A 668 48.15 14.20 16.87
C LEU A 668 47.18 13.17 17.46
N LEU A 669 46.92 13.25 18.77
CA LEU A 669 45.97 12.37 19.44
C LEU A 669 44.54 12.59 18.93
N TYR A 670 44.12 13.85 18.78
CA TYR A 670 42.83 14.21 18.21
C TYR A 670 42.67 13.65 16.80
N LEU A 671 43.69 13.83 15.94
CA LEU A 671 43.67 13.29 14.57
C LEU A 671 43.54 11.76 14.56
N ALA A 672 44.26 11.06 15.44
CA ALA A 672 44.18 9.61 15.54
C ALA A 672 42.77 9.14 15.96
N ILE A 673 42.17 9.77 16.98
CA ILE A 673 40.82 9.44 17.45
C ILE A 673 39.77 9.81 16.40
N PHE A 674 39.94 10.94 15.71
CA PHE A 674 39.07 11.35 14.63
C PHE A 674 39.07 10.33 13.48
N CYS A 675 40.25 9.81 13.08
CA CYS A 675 40.35 8.75 12.09
C CYS A 675 39.65 7.46 12.55
N LEU A 676 39.78 7.09 13.83
CA LEU A 676 39.06 5.94 14.41
C LEU A 676 37.55 6.16 14.41
N TRP A 677 37.08 7.37 14.73
CA TRP A 677 35.68 7.75 14.65
C TRP A 677 35.15 7.62 13.22
N VAL A 678 35.84 8.19 12.22
CA VAL A 678 35.45 8.07 10.80
C VAL A 678 35.41 6.60 10.38
N LEU A 679 36.42 5.80 10.71
CA LEU A 679 36.45 4.37 10.39
C LEU A 679 35.26 3.64 11.02
N SER A 680 34.96 3.90 12.30
CA SER A 680 33.82 3.29 12.98
C SER A 680 32.49 3.70 12.34
N ALA A 681 32.34 4.95 11.91
CA ALA A 681 31.14 5.45 11.24
C ALA A 681 30.96 4.79 9.86
N VAL A 682 32.03 4.65 9.08
CA VAL A 682 32.02 3.94 7.80
C VAL A 682 31.62 2.47 7.98
N VAL A 683 32.19 1.79 8.97
CA VAL A 683 31.86 0.38 9.27
C VAL A 683 30.40 0.25 9.70
N SER A 684 29.93 1.10 10.63
CA SER A 684 28.54 1.09 11.12
C SER A 684 27.54 1.38 9.98
N THR A 685 27.83 2.37 9.15
CA THR A 685 27.01 2.75 7.99
C THR A 685 26.93 1.62 6.97
N SER A 686 28.10 1.07 6.59
CA SER A 686 28.19 0.01 5.58
C SER A 686 27.50 -1.27 6.04
N TYR A 687 27.65 -1.63 7.31
CA TYR A 687 26.98 -2.80 7.87
C TYR A 687 25.46 -2.59 7.87
N THR A 688 24.99 -1.46 8.39
CA THR A 688 23.54 -1.21 8.50
C THR A 688 22.87 -1.15 7.13
N PHE A 689 23.44 -0.42 6.17
CA PHE A 689 22.95 -0.39 4.79
C PHE A 689 22.93 -1.78 4.14
N SER A 690 24.01 -2.56 4.31
CA SER A 690 24.06 -3.93 3.78
C SER A 690 22.99 -4.82 4.42
N TRP A 691 22.72 -4.64 5.72
CA TRP A 691 21.68 -5.39 6.44
C TRP A 691 20.29 -5.08 5.88
N ASP A 692 19.97 -3.80 5.70
CA ASP A 692 18.63 -3.38 5.27
C ASP A 692 18.31 -3.95 3.87
N ILE A 693 19.27 -3.89 2.95
CA ILE A 693 19.11 -4.39 1.58
C ILE A 693 19.08 -5.92 1.51
N LEU A 694 20.02 -6.59 2.18
CA LEU A 694 20.23 -8.03 2.04
C LEU A 694 19.29 -8.85 2.92
N MET A 695 19.08 -8.41 4.17
CA MET A 695 18.32 -9.14 5.16
C MET A 695 16.88 -8.64 5.20
N ASP A 696 16.67 -7.38 5.56
CA ASP A 696 15.32 -6.88 5.88
C ASP A 696 14.45 -6.76 4.62
N TRP A 697 15.01 -6.27 3.51
CA TRP A 697 14.28 -6.11 2.25
C TRP A 697 14.49 -7.28 1.28
N SER A 698 15.54 -8.08 1.50
CA SER A 698 15.87 -9.23 0.65
C SER A 698 15.86 -8.88 -0.85
N LEU A 699 16.41 -7.71 -1.23
CA LEU A 699 16.37 -7.22 -2.61
C LEU A 699 17.26 -8.02 -3.57
N PHE A 700 18.23 -8.78 -3.04
CA PHE A 700 19.13 -9.62 -3.83
C PHE A 700 19.13 -11.08 -3.32
N PRO A 701 17.99 -11.79 -3.42
CA PRO A 701 17.84 -13.13 -2.83
C PRO A 701 18.67 -14.21 -3.56
N ASN A 702 19.21 -13.89 -4.75
CA ASN A 702 19.96 -14.80 -5.60
C ASN A 702 21.50 -14.64 -5.51
N ILE A 703 22.04 -14.07 -4.45
CA ILE A 703 23.48 -14.18 -4.17
C ILE A 703 23.67 -15.51 -3.43
N PRO A 704 24.16 -16.58 -4.08
CA PRO A 704 24.44 -17.81 -3.37
C PRO A 704 25.58 -17.49 -2.39
N GLN A 705 25.45 -17.95 -1.15
CA GLN A 705 26.44 -17.76 -0.09
C GLN A 705 27.78 -18.50 -0.34
N ARG A 706 28.01 -18.97 -1.57
CA ARG A 706 29.29 -19.46 -2.08
C ARG A 706 29.47 -19.00 -3.52
N CYS A 707 30.34 -18.01 -3.69
CA CYS A 707 31.09 -17.64 -4.89
C CYS A 707 30.31 -17.50 -6.22
N CYS A 708 30.21 -16.25 -6.67
CA CYS A 708 30.29 -15.82 -8.06
C CYS A 708 29.64 -16.73 -9.12
N ARG A 709 28.35 -16.49 -9.43
CA ARG A 709 27.85 -16.66 -10.81
C ARG A 709 26.84 -15.57 -11.14
N LYS A 710 27.15 -14.85 -12.21
CA LYS A 710 26.43 -13.69 -12.75
C LYS A 710 24.97 -14.01 -13.02
N LYS A 711 24.07 -13.61 -12.12
CA LYS A 711 22.69 -13.20 -12.46
C LYS A 711 22.56 -11.76 -11.99
N ALA A 712 22.07 -10.89 -12.88
CA ALA A 712 21.89 -9.47 -12.59
C ALA A 712 21.06 -9.28 -11.31
N LEU A 713 21.39 -8.24 -10.55
CA LEU A 713 20.69 -7.81 -9.34
C LEU A 713 19.18 -7.70 -9.64
N THR A 714 18.42 -8.72 -9.25
CA THR A 714 16.99 -8.83 -9.54
C THR A 714 16.22 -8.81 -8.22
N MET A 715 15.28 -7.87 -8.11
CA MET A 715 14.39 -7.74 -6.94
C MET A 715 13.57 -9.02 -6.73
N ARG A 716 13.16 -9.28 -5.48
CA ARG A 716 12.28 -10.40 -5.11
C ARG A 716 11.02 -10.47 -6.00
N GLU A 717 10.60 -11.69 -6.31
CA GLU A 717 9.41 -11.98 -7.12
C GLU A 717 8.11 -11.64 -6.39
N GLU A 718 8.02 -11.97 -5.10
CA GLU A 718 6.91 -11.59 -4.22
C GLU A 718 7.14 -10.22 -3.60
N ARG A 719 6.30 -9.24 -3.95
CA ARG A 719 6.35 -7.86 -3.46
C ARG A 719 5.00 -7.46 -2.90
N ILE A 720 5.02 -6.73 -1.78
CA ILE A 720 3.81 -6.17 -1.17
C ILE A 720 3.29 -5.00 -2.01
N TYR A 721 4.18 -4.06 -2.37
CA TYR A 721 3.85 -2.98 -3.30
C TYR A 721 3.98 -3.44 -4.76
N THR A 722 2.94 -3.16 -5.56
CA THR A 722 2.87 -3.53 -6.99
C THR A 722 3.99 -2.88 -7.81
N TYR A 723 4.27 -1.60 -7.56
CA TYR A 723 5.21 -0.81 -8.34
C TYR A 723 6.65 -0.92 -7.81
N LYS A 724 7.56 -1.29 -8.71
CA LYS A 724 9.00 -1.40 -8.45
C LYS A 724 9.64 -0.08 -7.99
N PHE A 725 9.09 1.05 -8.44
CA PHE A 725 9.58 2.39 -8.11
C PHE A 725 9.71 2.61 -6.60
N TYR A 726 8.76 2.15 -5.78
CA TYR A 726 8.82 2.34 -4.32
C TYR A 726 10.05 1.69 -3.68
N TYR A 727 10.48 0.53 -4.18
CA TYR A 727 11.66 -0.17 -3.65
C TYR A 727 12.96 0.49 -4.10
N VAL A 728 13.00 1.01 -5.33
CA VAL A 728 14.16 1.78 -5.83
C VAL A 728 14.29 3.10 -5.08
N LEU A 729 13.17 3.78 -4.85
CA LEU A 729 13.13 5.02 -4.08
C LEU A 729 13.62 4.77 -2.65
N ALA A 730 13.08 3.75 -1.96
CA ALA A 730 13.52 3.39 -0.62
C ALA A 730 15.03 3.07 -0.56
N LEU A 731 15.57 2.36 -1.55
CA LEU A 731 17.00 2.06 -1.66
C LEU A 731 17.87 3.32 -1.78
N VAL A 732 17.46 4.27 -2.61
CA VAL A 732 18.18 5.52 -2.80
C VAL A 732 18.08 6.38 -1.54
N GLU A 733 16.88 6.52 -0.97
CA GLU A 733 16.65 7.29 0.25
C GLU A 733 17.43 6.72 1.44
N ASP A 734 17.37 5.42 1.68
CA ASP A 734 18.12 4.77 2.76
C ASP A 734 19.63 4.97 2.58
N PHE A 735 20.17 4.79 1.37
CA PHE A 735 21.60 5.07 1.13
C PHE A 735 21.97 6.52 1.46
N LEU A 736 21.17 7.49 0.98
CA LEU A 736 21.42 8.92 1.21
C LEU A 736 21.35 9.29 2.68
N PHE A 737 20.37 8.76 3.43
CA PHE A 737 20.22 9.03 4.85
C PHE A 737 21.30 8.34 5.69
N ARG A 738 21.74 7.14 5.30
CA ARG A 738 22.86 6.43 5.95
C ARG A 738 24.19 7.16 5.83
N ILE A 739 24.43 7.91 4.75
CA ILE A 739 25.64 8.72 4.57
C ILE A 739 25.49 10.18 5.01
N LEU A 740 24.37 10.55 5.64
CA LEU A 740 24.06 11.94 5.98
C LEU A 740 25.08 12.58 6.95
N TRP A 741 25.74 11.76 7.77
CA TRP A 741 26.83 12.20 8.65
C TRP A 741 28.03 12.76 7.88
N ILE A 742 28.26 12.37 6.62
CA ILE A 742 29.34 12.92 5.77
C ILE A 742 29.05 14.38 5.42
N PHE A 743 27.78 14.73 5.20
CA PHE A 743 27.37 16.12 4.95
C PHE A 743 27.56 16.98 6.21
N ASN A 744 27.19 16.47 7.39
CA ASN A 744 27.49 17.12 8.68
C ASN A 744 29.00 17.37 8.87
N LEU A 745 29.84 16.40 8.49
CA LEU A 745 31.29 16.50 8.64
C LEU A 745 31.92 17.54 7.69
N SER A 746 31.51 17.54 6.43
CA SER A 746 32.10 18.36 5.36
C SER A 746 31.63 19.82 5.39
N VAL A 747 30.32 20.04 5.55
CA VAL A 747 29.71 21.38 5.48
C VAL A 747 29.71 22.09 6.84
N GLY A 748 29.52 21.33 7.92
CA GLY A 748 29.33 21.88 9.27
C GLY A 748 30.61 22.14 10.06
N ASN A 749 31.39 21.09 10.33
CA ASN A 749 32.39 21.16 11.41
C ASN A 749 33.83 21.50 11.00
N HIS A 750 34.34 21.00 9.86
CA HIS A 750 35.80 20.95 9.69
C HIS A 750 36.34 21.43 8.35
N VAL A 751 35.58 21.36 7.25
CA VAL A 751 36.14 21.64 5.92
C VAL A 751 35.68 22.99 5.36
N LEU A 752 34.38 23.26 5.34
CA LEU A 752 33.85 24.43 4.63
C LEU A 752 33.21 25.49 5.55
N LYS A 753 32.68 25.12 6.73
CA LYS A 753 31.99 26.02 7.69
C LYS A 753 30.94 26.95 7.03
N LEU A 754 30.27 26.47 5.98
CA LEU A 754 29.37 27.29 5.16
C LEU A 754 28.00 27.50 5.82
N VAL A 755 27.59 26.58 6.70
CA VAL A 755 26.27 26.57 7.34
C VAL A 755 26.43 26.20 8.83
N SER A 756 25.62 26.81 9.71
CA SER A 756 25.60 26.47 11.13
C SER A 756 25.27 24.99 11.35
N ASN A 757 26.04 24.32 12.21
CA ASN A 757 25.83 22.92 12.59
C ASN A 757 24.41 22.62 13.07
N ASP A 758 23.79 23.56 13.77
CA ASP A 758 22.43 23.37 14.27
C ASP A 758 21.39 23.34 13.15
N ILE A 759 21.63 24.05 12.05
CA ILE A 759 20.77 24.01 10.86
C ILE A 759 20.94 22.65 10.17
N ILE A 760 22.17 22.19 10.00
CA ILE A 760 22.43 20.89 9.35
C ILE A 760 21.85 19.75 10.22
N ALA A 761 22.04 19.79 11.54
CA ALA A 761 21.42 18.82 12.44
C ALA A 761 19.89 18.86 12.40
N THR A 762 19.28 20.04 12.23
CA THR A 762 17.82 20.17 12.06
C THR A 762 17.35 19.52 10.77
N VAL A 763 18.01 19.79 9.65
CA VAL A 763 17.67 19.17 8.36
C VAL A 763 17.91 17.67 8.44
N ALA A 764 19.05 17.25 8.97
CA ALA A 764 19.43 15.85 9.06
C ALA A 764 18.43 15.04 9.91
N GLY A 765 18.09 15.51 11.11
CA GLY A 765 17.15 14.80 11.98
C GLY A 765 15.68 14.85 11.54
N VAL A 766 15.32 15.67 10.55
CA VAL A 766 13.99 15.63 9.92
C VAL A 766 13.95 14.61 8.77
N LEU A 767 15.10 14.41 8.10
CA LEU A 767 15.24 13.45 7.01
C LEU A 767 15.41 12.02 7.52
N GLU A 768 16.21 11.85 8.58
CA GLU A 768 16.44 10.59 9.30
C GLU A 768 15.24 10.18 10.16
#